data_AF-A0A1C6TYH2-F1
#
_entry.id   AF-A0A1C6TYH2-F1
#
_cell.length_a   1.000
_cell.length_b   1.000
_cell.length_c   1.000
_cell.angle_alpha   90.00
_cell.angle_beta   90.00
_cell.angle_gamma   90.00
#
_symmetry.space_group_name_H-M   'P 1'
#
loop_
_entity.id
_entity.type
_entity.pdbx_description
1 polymer ?
#
loop_
_entity_poly.entity_id
_entity_poly.type
_entity_poly.pdbx_seq_one_letter_code
_entity_poly.pdbx_strand_id
1 'polypeptide(L)'
;MTTHPDPAVRHNPGGFPAEPPTGPVAPQGGPAYPAGPPASATPAPQGSPAFGTSAPAPQPDGQDAPVPPARPVGSPVPPAAPVGSPVPPAAPVGSPVPPAAPVAAPVPSAAGQPGDVPSGSAGQPPAPRGPQGSTTPGPAAGPVAAGDWSDGVDTVPRATDTPEELQPYAELGLRDDEYDRIRQILGRRPTQAELAMYSIMWSEHCSYKSSKVHLRQFGEKAPPSDRMLAGIGENAGVVQVSEKLAVTFKVESHNHPSFVEPYQGAATGVGGIVRDILAMGARPVAVMDPLRFGAADHPDTARVLPGVVAGVGGYGNCLGLPNIGGEVVFDPCYQGNPLVNALCLGVLPVDRLQKKEAAGPGNVVVLMGARTGRDGIGGVSVLASATFDEGSEQRRPSVQVGDPFMEKLLIEACLELYDAELVVGIQDLGGAGLTCALTETAASAGTGMRVWLERVPLREASMEPQEILASESQERMLLVVAPDKLEAVLKTAEKWGVWATAIGEVTAPAADGQPGRLLITWRDHLVVDVPPGSLVDDGPVYARPMREPADLILLQADRAETLPRPADPDALRETVLRMIAAPNLADKTWITEQYDRYVLGNTVLAQPEDSGVIRIDEQSGLGVALSLDGNGRYARLDPYHGTRLALAEAYRNVAVTGAKPIAVTNCLNFGSPEDPGVMWQFAEAVRGLADGCLELGIPVTGGNVSFYNQTGAAAIHPTPVVGVLGVLDDVANRVPMGFVSRPGGEHDQIYLLGETHVELSGSEWAWVTHQHLGGVPPQVDLGRERALAELLAEAARVGHLSSAHDLSDGGLAQSLVESCLRNGVGARVGVPERFAGGSMPFVFLFSESAGRAMVSVPRGHEKAFTALCSERGVPWELIGVTDAGFGGLDVHGQFQIGLDELHRAHTSTLPRLFGGPAAVEAAQAVTPAGLATAPVGAVAAAPPAGAGSAASPAGAPASPADTRGESGSSAGTEAAGEADGGDESGAPAAGASAPAGPLVTGATAPTAAATPDEAAATGPTEGTPVPPAAPTAQPGPAQPGQTVQPDPTQSGPAQPGPTTQPGSGTQSGPAATDER
;
A
#
# COMPACT_ATOMS: atom_id res chain seq x y z
N MET A 1 25.08 19.48 49.57
CA MET A 1 26.39 20.03 50.02
C MET A 1 27.44 19.41 49.12
N THR A 2 28.29 20.12 48.36
CA THR A 2 28.65 21.57 48.36
C THR A 2 29.05 22.09 46.97
N THR A 3 28.35 23.12 46.48
CA THR A 3 28.85 24.34 45.79
C THR A 3 29.95 24.29 44.69
N HIS A 4 29.55 24.54 43.42
CA HIS A 4 29.90 25.66 42.50
C HIS A 4 31.21 26.51 42.70
N PRO A 5 31.82 27.13 41.64
CA PRO A 5 31.11 27.88 40.58
C PRO A 5 31.68 27.91 39.11
N ASP A 6 30.93 28.59 38.23
CA ASP A 6 31.25 29.07 36.85
C ASP A 6 31.95 30.47 36.87
N PRO A 7 32.55 30.97 35.75
CA PRO A 7 31.94 32.17 35.10
C PRO A 7 32.18 32.39 33.57
N ALA A 8 31.09 32.40 32.79
CA ALA A 8 30.58 33.51 31.94
C ALA A 8 31.46 34.41 30.97
N VAL A 9 31.08 34.38 29.67
CA VAL A 9 30.68 35.53 28.78
C VAL A 9 31.68 36.59 28.24
N ARG A 10 31.68 36.81 26.90
CA ARG A 10 31.57 38.14 26.21
C ARG A 10 31.29 38.06 24.68
N HIS A 11 30.97 39.21 24.05
CA HIS A 11 30.21 39.37 22.79
C HIS A 11 30.93 40.13 21.64
N ASN A 12 30.56 39.79 20.37
CA ASN A 12 30.41 40.68 19.18
C ASN A 12 31.64 41.42 18.55
N PRO A 13 31.55 41.98 17.31
CA PRO A 13 30.81 41.51 16.11
C PRO A 13 31.50 41.75 14.72
N GLY A 14 30.99 41.07 13.67
CA GLY A 14 30.62 41.71 12.37
C GLY A 14 31.61 41.73 11.18
N GLY A 15 31.06 41.76 9.95
CA GLY A 15 31.74 42.29 8.74
C GLY A 15 31.76 41.44 7.45
N PHE A 16 30.67 41.45 6.66
CA PHE A 16 30.72 41.29 5.18
C PHE A 16 31.15 42.65 4.52
N PRO A 17 31.55 42.78 3.22
CA PRO A 17 31.04 42.03 2.05
C PRO A 17 31.97 41.80 0.81
N ALA A 18 31.37 41.16 -0.22
CA ALA A 18 31.54 41.38 -1.69
C ALA A 18 32.73 40.79 -2.49
N GLU A 19 32.38 40.42 -3.74
CA GLU A 19 33.19 39.83 -4.84
C GLU A 19 33.63 40.90 -5.89
N PRO A 20 34.06 40.54 -7.14
CA PRO A 20 35.20 39.73 -7.62
C PRO A 20 36.19 40.65 -8.45
N PRO A 21 37.16 40.18 -9.30
CA PRO A 21 36.88 39.64 -10.68
C PRO A 21 37.95 38.71 -11.33
N THR A 22 37.59 38.10 -12.48
CA THR A 22 38.43 37.74 -13.69
C THR A 22 39.89 37.21 -13.61
N GLY A 23 40.18 36.12 -14.36
CA GLY A 23 41.54 35.71 -14.78
C GLY A 23 42.06 36.45 -16.04
N PRO A 24 42.99 35.90 -16.89
CA PRO A 24 43.59 34.54 -16.93
C PRO A 24 45.15 34.54 -17.18
N VAL A 25 45.69 33.51 -17.89
CA VAL A 25 47.04 33.34 -18.53
C VAL A 25 48.02 32.33 -17.86
N ALA A 26 48.76 31.58 -18.70
CA ALA A 26 49.72 30.48 -18.36
C ALA A 26 51.21 30.97 -18.45
N PRO A 27 52.33 30.20 -18.71
CA PRO A 27 52.48 28.87 -19.35
C PRO A 27 53.69 27.94 -18.93
N GLN A 28 53.93 26.88 -19.72
CA GLN A 28 55.19 26.12 -20.00
C GLN A 28 55.76 25.08 -19.01
N GLY A 29 56.12 23.90 -19.55
CA GLY A 29 57.06 22.93 -18.94
C GLY A 29 56.85 21.45 -19.34
N GLY A 30 57.61 20.91 -20.29
CA GLY A 30 57.76 19.45 -20.56
C GLY A 30 59.24 19.02 -20.41
N PRO A 31 59.72 17.87 -20.95
CA PRO A 31 59.05 16.82 -21.74
C PRO A 31 59.42 15.35 -21.35
N ALA A 32 58.84 14.32 -22.00
CA ALA A 32 59.54 13.10 -22.50
C ALA A 32 58.60 12.06 -23.18
N TYR A 33 59.14 11.29 -24.13
CA TYR A 33 58.56 10.12 -24.83
C TYR A 33 59.37 8.84 -24.45
N PRO A 34 58.91 7.58 -24.64
CA PRO A 34 58.43 6.95 -25.90
C PRO A 34 57.02 6.31 -25.76
N ALA A 35 56.44 5.48 -26.65
CA ALA A 35 56.92 4.76 -27.83
C ALA A 35 55.84 4.70 -28.96
N GLY A 36 55.72 3.58 -29.71
CA GLY A 36 54.74 3.43 -30.80
C GLY A 36 54.40 1.97 -31.20
N PRO A 37 53.44 1.74 -32.13
CA PRO A 37 52.76 0.45 -32.37
C PRO A 37 53.07 -0.21 -33.74
N PRO A 38 52.51 -1.40 -34.02
CA PRO A 38 52.44 -1.98 -35.38
C PRO A 38 51.09 -1.75 -36.09
N ALA A 39 51.14 -1.64 -37.43
CA ALA A 39 49.98 -1.78 -38.35
C ALA A 39 49.95 -3.24 -38.91
N SER A 40 49.09 -3.71 -39.84
CA SER A 40 48.25 -3.12 -40.90
C SER A 40 47.19 -4.18 -41.32
N ALA A 41 46.33 -4.11 -42.36
CA ALA A 41 46.25 -3.25 -43.56
C ALA A 41 44.81 -3.20 -44.14
N THR A 42 44.66 -2.62 -45.34
CA THR A 42 43.47 -2.67 -46.22
C THR A 42 43.95 -2.70 -47.67
N PRO A 43 43.16 -3.21 -48.64
CA PRO A 43 43.29 -2.82 -50.04
C PRO A 43 42.02 -2.14 -50.60
N ALA A 44 42.17 -1.32 -51.65
CA ALA A 44 41.12 -0.47 -52.20
C ALA A 44 40.96 -0.64 -53.76
N PRO A 45 40.58 0.34 -54.62
CA PRO A 45 39.40 0.15 -55.48
C PRO A 45 39.60 0.33 -57.01
N GLN A 46 38.55 0.01 -57.78
CA GLN A 46 38.25 0.39 -59.19
C GLN A 46 36.83 -0.12 -59.54
N GLY A 47 36.02 0.45 -60.45
CA GLY A 47 36.11 1.66 -61.27
C GLY A 47 34.79 1.90 -62.07
N SER A 48 34.58 3.07 -62.67
CA SER A 48 33.35 3.44 -63.42
C SER A 48 33.37 2.99 -64.90
N PRO A 49 32.23 3.02 -65.66
CA PRO A 49 31.88 4.24 -66.42
C PRO A 49 30.38 4.49 -66.78
N ALA A 50 30.04 5.72 -67.19
CA ALA A 50 29.11 6.12 -68.30
C ALA A 50 27.63 5.65 -68.34
N PHE A 51 26.63 6.38 -68.90
CA PHE A 51 26.42 7.78 -69.29
C PHE A 51 24.90 7.99 -69.54
N GLY A 52 24.32 9.20 -69.34
CA GLY A 52 22.95 9.51 -69.78
C GLY A 52 22.42 10.87 -69.29
N THR A 53 21.87 11.70 -70.19
CA THR A 53 21.60 13.14 -69.94
C THR A 53 20.35 13.67 -70.65
N SER A 54 19.50 14.48 -69.97
CA SER A 54 18.73 15.58 -70.60
C SER A 54 18.00 16.50 -69.60
N ALA A 55 18.16 17.82 -69.80
CA ALA A 55 17.29 18.93 -69.35
C ALA A 55 17.61 20.15 -70.27
N PRO A 56 16.67 21.08 -70.55
CA PRO A 56 16.56 22.31 -69.73
C PRO A 56 15.15 22.98 -69.69
N ALA A 57 15.03 24.12 -68.99
CA ALA A 57 13.86 25.02 -68.91
C ALA A 57 13.88 26.17 -69.97
N PRO A 58 12.95 27.16 -69.96
CA PRO A 58 13.15 28.39 -69.16
C PRO A 58 11.88 29.17 -68.67
N GLN A 59 12.13 30.37 -68.09
CA GLN A 59 11.24 31.39 -67.46
C GLN A 59 10.81 32.52 -68.47
N PRO A 60 10.37 33.78 -68.14
CA PRO A 60 10.31 34.62 -66.89
C PRO A 60 8.87 35.17 -66.58
N ASP A 61 8.51 36.31 -65.93
CA ASP A 61 9.07 37.49 -65.18
C ASP A 61 7.90 38.12 -64.31
N GLY A 62 7.92 39.23 -63.56
CA GLY A 62 8.96 40.22 -63.16
C GLY A 62 8.43 41.62 -62.75
N GLN A 63 8.88 42.19 -61.61
CA GLN A 63 8.86 43.64 -61.18
C GLN A 63 7.47 44.34 -60.94
N ASP A 64 7.28 45.45 -60.19
CA ASP A 64 8.12 46.32 -59.32
C ASP A 64 7.26 47.12 -58.27
N ALA A 65 7.85 47.98 -57.40
CA ALA A 65 7.16 48.77 -56.34
C ALA A 65 7.27 50.32 -56.48
N PRO A 66 6.37 51.13 -55.83
CA PRO A 66 6.81 52.12 -54.82
C PRO A 66 5.77 52.50 -53.72
N VAL A 67 6.01 53.57 -52.93
CA VAL A 67 5.35 53.90 -51.63
C VAL A 67 4.61 55.30 -51.60
N PRO A 68 4.21 55.97 -50.47
CA PRO A 68 2.83 56.44 -50.21
C PRO A 68 2.63 58.00 -50.28
N PRO A 69 1.47 58.60 -49.87
CA PRO A 69 1.24 58.99 -48.45
C PRO A 69 -0.24 59.17 -47.95
N ALA A 70 -0.36 59.52 -46.64
CA ALA A 70 -1.43 60.29 -45.96
C ALA A 70 -2.63 59.60 -45.21
N ARG A 71 -3.02 60.26 -44.10
CA ARG A 71 -4.16 60.06 -43.15
C ARG A 71 -5.14 61.30 -43.26
N PRO A 72 -6.21 61.56 -42.45
CA PRO A 72 -6.68 60.96 -41.17
C PRO A 72 -8.22 60.90 -40.86
N VAL A 73 -8.54 60.42 -39.63
CA VAL A 73 -9.80 60.56 -38.82
C VAL A 73 -11.04 59.70 -39.17
N GLY A 74 -11.59 58.98 -38.17
CA GLY A 74 -12.94 58.39 -38.20
C GLY A 74 -13.20 57.24 -37.20
N SER A 75 -13.58 57.56 -35.94
CA SER A 75 -13.98 56.60 -34.87
C SER A 75 -15.46 56.18 -35.00
N PRO A 76 -15.99 55.12 -34.31
CA PRO A 76 -15.48 54.48 -33.09
C PRO A 76 -15.54 52.92 -33.02
N VAL A 77 -15.08 52.40 -31.86
CA VAL A 77 -15.11 51.00 -31.40
C VAL A 77 -15.64 50.99 -29.95
N PRO A 78 -16.31 49.93 -29.47
CA PRO A 78 -16.17 49.46 -28.10
C PRO A 78 -15.46 48.08 -28.05
N PRO A 79 -14.56 47.81 -27.08
CA PRO A 79 -13.51 46.80 -27.28
C PRO A 79 -13.56 45.58 -26.34
N ALA A 80 -12.86 44.51 -26.71
CA ALA A 80 -12.30 43.56 -25.74
C ALA A 80 -11.06 44.17 -25.06
N ALA A 81 -10.79 43.85 -23.80
CA ALA A 81 -9.71 44.45 -23.00
C ALA A 81 -8.82 43.39 -22.29
N PRO A 82 -7.54 43.70 -21.96
CA PRO A 82 -6.51 42.68 -21.81
C PRO A 82 -5.70 42.75 -20.48
N VAL A 83 -4.50 42.17 -20.49
CA VAL A 83 -3.63 41.79 -19.36
C VAL A 83 -2.95 42.95 -18.60
N GLY A 84 -3.06 42.92 -17.26
CA GLY A 84 -1.97 43.05 -16.26
C GLY A 84 -1.13 44.33 -16.09
N SER A 85 -0.87 44.73 -14.83
CA SER A 85 0.32 45.43 -14.25
C SER A 85 0.03 45.80 -12.76
N PRO A 86 0.89 46.50 -11.99
CA PRO A 86 1.93 45.91 -11.13
C PRO A 86 1.78 46.25 -9.62
N VAL A 87 2.59 45.62 -8.75
CA VAL A 87 2.57 45.84 -7.28
C VAL A 87 3.82 46.64 -6.81
N PRO A 88 3.66 47.70 -5.98
CA PRO A 88 4.77 48.52 -5.45
C PRO A 88 5.40 47.95 -4.15
N PRO A 89 6.60 48.40 -3.75
CA PRO A 89 7.37 47.80 -2.65
C PRO A 89 6.94 48.25 -1.25
N ALA A 90 7.16 47.39 -0.26
CA ALA A 90 6.98 47.68 1.17
C ALA A 90 8.31 48.06 1.86
N ALA A 91 8.23 48.94 2.86
CA ALA A 91 9.33 49.48 3.66
C ALA A 91 8.82 49.70 5.12
N PRO A 92 9.69 49.74 6.16
CA PRO A 92 9.53 48.77 7.24
C PRO A 92 9.30 49.37 8.65
N VAL A 93 9.48 48.51 9.68
CA VAL A 93 9.58 48.75 11.15
C VAL A 93 8.29 48.55 11.97
N GLY A 94 8.38 47.70 13.02
CA GLY A 94 7.35 47.54 14.06
C GLY A 94 7.58 46.32 14.97
N SER A 95 8.32 46.47 16.07
CA SER A 95 8.57 45.40 17.06
C SER A 95 7.44 45.24 18.09
N PRO A 96 7.27 44.06 18.74
CA PRO A 96 6.07 43.74 19.54
C PRO A 96 6.10 44.21 21.00
N VAL A 97 4.91 44.37 21.58
CA VAL A 97 4.63 44.63 23.02
C VAL A 97 3.23 44.02 23.38
N PRO A 98 2.82 43.87 24.66
CA PRO A 98 2.30 42.58 25.16
C PRO A 98 0.77 42.51 25.36
N PRO A 99 0.21 41.32 25.65
CA PRO A 99 -1.23 41.13 25.88
C PRO A 99 -1.74 41.82 27.17
N ALA A 100 -3.03 42.18 27.16
CA ALA A 100 -3.74 42.74 28.31
C ALA A 100 -4.42 41.64 29.16
N ALA A 101 -4.56 41.90 30.46
CA ALA A 101 -5.11 40.98 31.46
C ALA A 101 -6.67 40.95 31.48
N PRO A 102 -7.30 39.92 32.08
CA PRO A 102 -8.73 39.61 31.86
C PRO A 102 -9.71 40.39 32.75
N VAL A 103 -10.99 40.33 32.38
CA VAL A 103 -12.14 40.80 33.18
C VAL A 103 -12.92 39.58 33.70
N ALA A 104 -13.45 39.65 34.93
CA ALA A 104 -13.91 38.48 35.67
C ALA A 104 -15.44 38.33 35.75
N ALA A 105 -15.89 37.06 35.82
CA ALA A 105 -17.00 36.46 36.59
C ALA A 105 -18.39 37.14 36.67
N PRO A 106 -19.46 36.33 36.78
CA PRO A 106 -19.91 36.01 38.15
C PRO A 106 -20.31 34.55 38.39
N VAL A 107 -20.34 34.18 39.67
CA VAL A 107 -20.76 32.87 40.22
C VAL A 107 -22.16 32.99 40.84
N PRO A 108 -22.96 31.92 40.89
CA PRO A 108 -23.93 31.72 41.96
C PRO A 108 -23.64 30.45 42.79
N SER A 109 -23.91 30.51 44.09
CA SER A 109 -23.79 29.38 45.04
C SER A 109 -24.85 29.50 46.13
N ALA A 110 -25.49 28.39 46.50
CA ALA A 110 -26.23 28.22 47.75
C ALA A 110 -26.46 26.72 48.04
N ALA A 111 -26.39 26.32 49.32
CA ALA A 111 -26.47 24.93 49.77
C ALA A 111 -27.89 24.47 50.16
N GLY A 112 -28.09 23.14 50.32
CA GLY A 112 -29.30 22.57 50.92
C GLY A 112 -29.17 21.07 51.27
N GLN A 113 -29.47 20.73 52.52
CA GLN A 113 -29.62 19.37 53.11
C GLN A 113 -30.51 19.48 54.37
N PRO A 114 -31.08 18.38 54.91
CA PRO A 114 -31.60 17.16 54.29
C PRO A 114 -33.08 16.90 54.70
N GLY A 115 -33.67 15.74 54.37
CA GLY A 115 -35.03 15.35 54.79
C GLY A 115 -35.34 13.85 54.63
N ASP A 116 -36.32 13.35 55.38
CA ASP A 116 -36.52 11.91 55.69
C ASP A 116 -37.47 11.10 54.78
N VAL A 117 -37.32 9.77 54.91
CA VAL A 117 -38.18 8.60 54.56
C VAL A 117 -39.70 8.78 54.82
N PRO A 118 -40.67 7.96 54.26
CA PRO A 118 -40.55 6.49 54.06
C PRO A 118 -41.32 5.76 52.90
N SER A 119 -40.91 4.51 52.67
CA SER A 119 -41.64 3.27 52.25
C SER A 119 -42.98 3.28 51.45
N GLY A 120 -43.06 2.43 50.42
CA GLY A 120 -44.31 1.89 49.81
C GLY A 120 -44.03 0.69 48.87
N SER A 121 -44.99 -0.23 48.65
CA SER A 121 -44.72 -1.50 47.92
C SER A 121 -45.90 -2.08 47.10
N ALA A 122 -45.56 -3.04 46.22
CA ALA A 122 -46.40 -4.03 45.52
C ALA A 122 -47.24 -3.60 44.27
N GLY A 123 -47.28 -4.47 43.24
CA GLY A 123 -48.12 -4.31 42.04
C GLY A 123 -47.77 -5.16 40.80
N GLN A 124 -48.11 -6.46 40.81
CA GLN A 124 -48.29 -7.34 39.61
C GLN A 124 -49.80 -7.71 39.52
N PRO A 125 -50.33 -8.49 38.53
CA PRO A 125 -49.78 -9.19 37.35
C PRO A 125 -50.41 -8.58 36.04
N PRO A 126 -50.75 -9.24 34.89
CA PRO A 126 -50.55 -10.61 34.38
C PRO A 126 -50.06 -10.70 32.91
N ALA A 127 -50.23 -11.85 32.24
CA ALA A 127 -49.94 -12.13 30.82
C ALA A 127 -50.98 -13.08 30.17
N PRO A 128 -51.08 -13.17 28.83
CA PRO A 128 -51.87 -14.18 28.12
C PRO A 128 -51.07 -15.23 27.33
N ARG A 129 -51.69 -16.40 27.15
CA ARG A 129 -51.16 -17.68 26.63
C ARG A 129 -50.92 -17.70 25.10
N GLY A 130 -50.03 -18.59 24.65
CA GLY A 130 -50.01 -19.14 23.28
C GLY A 130 -50.59 -20.57 23.20
N PRO A 131 -50.79 -21.13 21.98
CA PRO A 131 -51.29 -22.49 21.75
C PRO A 131 -50.18 -23.57 21.75
N GLN A 132 -50.57 -24.84 21.82
CA GLN A 132 -49.66 -26.01 21.74
C GLN A 132 -49.85 -26.79 20.43
N GLY A 133 -48.76 -27.39 19.95
CA GLY A 133 -48.74 -28.42 18.90
C GLY A 133 -47.54 -29.34 19.14
N SER A 134 -47.66 -30.64 18.87
CA SER A 134 -46.68 -31.66 19.27
C SER A 134 -46.20 -32.53 18.12
N THR A 135 -44.93 -32.95 18.17
CA THR A 135 -44.42 -34.20 17.56
C THR A 135 -43.03 -34.55 18.10
N THR A 136 -42.59 -35.78 17.88
CA THR A 136 -41.49 -36.44 18.61
C THR A 136 -40.09 -36.14 18.04
N PRO A 137 -39.05 -35.95 18.87
CA PRO A 137 -37.68 -35.75 18.38
C PRO A 137 -37.02 -37.06 17.91
N GLY A 138 -36.24 -36.96 16.83
CA GLY A 138 -35.15 -37.89 16.52
C GLY A 138 -33.89 -37.57 17.36
N PRO A 139 -32.79 -38.33 17.22
CA PRO A 139 -31.56 -38.11 17.97
C PRO A 139 -30.86 -36.83 17.50
N ALA A 140 -31.09 -35.72 18.20
CA ALA A 140 -30.27 -34.53 18.05
C ALA A 140 -28.85 -34.83 18.52
N ALA A 141 -27.85 -34.34 17.78
CA ALA A 141 -26.53 -34.11 18.36
C ALA A 141 -26.72 -33.17 19.57
N GLY A 142 -26.15 -33.53 20.72
CA GLY A 142 -26.31 -32.73 21.92
C GLY A 142 -25.73 -31.33 21.71
N PRO A 143 -26.38 -30.26 22.20
CA PRO A 143 -25.75 -28.95 22.22
C PRO A 143 -24.48 -29.05 23.08
N VAL A 144 -23.32 -28.88 22.45
CA VAL A 144 -22.06 -28.72 23.19
C VAL A 144 -22.22 -27.42 23.98
N ALA A 145 -22.19 -27.51 25.30
CA ALA A 145 -22.31 -26.35 26.14
C ALA A 145 -21.09 -25.45 25.91
N ALA A 146 -21.34 -24.19 25.52
CA ALA A 146 -20.33 -23.15 25.68
C ALA A 146 -19.93 -23.10 27.16
N GLY A 147 -18.63 -22.96 27.45
CA GLY A 147 -18.14 -22.88 28.82
C GLY A 147 -18.84 -21.76 29.58
N ASP A 148 -19.43 -22.07 30.73
CA ASP A 148 -20.12 -21.08 31.55
C ASP A 148 -19.10 -20.28 32.36
N TRP A 149 -18.70 -19.13 31.83
CA TRP A 149 -17.70 -18.21 32.41
C TRP A 149 -18.23 -17.44 33.65
N SER A 150 -19.14 -18.05 34.43
CA SER A 150 -19.97 -17.37 35.42
C SER A 150 -19.31 -17.16 36.78
N ASP A 151 -18.27 -17.94 37.13
CA ASP A 151 -17.63 -17.95 38.46
C ASP A 151 -16.42 -16.98 38.60
N GLY A 152 -16.64 -15.72 38.22
CA GLY A 152 -15.84 -14.56 38.64
C GLY A 152 -14.51 -14.30 37.92
N VAL A 153 -13.89 -13.15 38.24
CA VAL A 153 -12.63 -12.69 37.64
C VAL A 153 -11.50 -13.68 37.92
N ASP A 154 -10.81 -14.11 36.87
CA ASP A 154 -9.65 -14.97 36.99
C ASP A 154 -8.39 -14.16 37.34
N THR A 155 -7.65 -14.61 38.34
CA THR A 155 -6.59 -13.82 38.99
C THR A 155 -5.31 -14.63 39.17
N VAL A 156 -4.17 -13.95 39.25
CA VAL A 156 -2.85 -14.59 39.38
C VAL A 156 -2.76 -15.55 40.58
N PRO A 157 -3.34 -15.25 41.76
CA PRO A 157 -3.46 -16.24 42.85
C PRO A 157 -4.34 -17.45 42.49
N ARG A 158 -5.55 -17.26 41.93
CA ARG A 158 -6.43 -18.38 41.50
C ARG A 158 -5.70 -19.28 40.50
N ALA A 159 -5.05 -18.70 39.50
CA ALA A 159 -4.28 -19.41 38.49
C ALA A 159 -3.05 -20.16 39.05
N THR A 160 -2.61 -19.85 40.27
CA THR A 160 -1.61 -20.62 41.01
C THR A 160 -2.26 -21.78 41.78
N ASP A 161 -3.43 -21.55 42.38
CA ASP A 161 -4.18 -22.55 43.17
C ASP A 161 -4.94 -23.58 42.30
N THR A 162 -5.22 -23.29 41.04
CA THR A 162 -5.98 -24.16 40.11
C THR A 162 -5.21 -24.58 38.84
N PRO A 163 -4.03 -25.21 38.94
CA PRO A 163 -3.16 -25.51 37.79
C PRO A 163 -3.76 -26.48 36.76
N GLU A 164 -4.74 -27.30 37.16
CA GLU A 164 -5.45 -28.28 36.33
C GLU A 164 -6.79 -27.75 35.75
N GLU A 165 -7.12 -26.47 35.96
CA GLU A 165 -8.30 -25.84 35.38
C GLU A 165 -8.12 -25.69 33.86
N LEU A 166 -9.03 -26.30 33.07
CA LEU A 166 -8.94 -26.33 31.61
C LEU A 166 -9.21 -24.94 31.01
N GLN A 167 -8.49 -24.61 29.94
CA GLN A 167 -8.57 -23.32 29.26
C GLN A 167 -8.68 -23.51 27.73
N PRO A 168 -9.43 -22.66 27.00
CA PRO A 168 -9.75 -22.83 25.58
C PRO A 168 -8.65 -22.31 24.65
N TYR A 169 -7.38 -22.59 24.93
CA TYR A 169 -6.25 -22.00 24.21
C TYR A 169 -6.30 -22.28 22.69
N ALA A 170 -6.78 -23.46 22.29
CA ALA A 170 -6.99 -23.83 20.89
C ALA A 170 -8.10 -23.02 20.18
N GLU A 171 -9.15 -22.60 20.91
CA GLU A 171 -10.19 -21.71 20.36
C GLU A 171 -9.65 -20.27 20.18
N LEU A 172 -8.59 -19.93 20.91
CA LEU A 172 -7.83 -18.68 20.81
C LEU A 172 -6.62 -18.78 19.85
N GLY A 173 -6.55 -19.82 19.02
CA GLY A 173 -5.53 -19.97 17.98
C GLY A 173 -4.13 -20.41 18.46
N LEU A 174 -3.96 -20.75 19.74
CA LEU A 174 -2.72 -21.30 20.29
C LEU A 174 -2.66 -22.82 20.14
N ARG A 175 -1.48 -23.34 19.85
CA ARG A 175 -1.18 -24.79 19.84
C ARG A 175 -0.85 -25.33 21.23
N ASP A 176 -0.94 -26.64 21.39
CA ASP A 176 -0.56 -27.37 22.62
C ASP A 176 0.86 -27.02 23.09
N ASP A 177 1.84 -26.95 22.17
CA ASP A 177 3.24 -26.62 22.48
C ASP A 177 3.45 -25.14 22.81
N GLU A 178 2.67 -24.24 22.20
CA GLU A 178 2.65 -22.82 22.54
C GLU A 178 2.05 -22.62 23.95
N TYR A 179 0.93 -23.27 24.28
CA TYR A 179 0.31 -23.21 25.61
C TYR A 179 1.16 -23.83 26.71
N ASP A 180 1.78 -25.00 26.49
CA ASP A 180 2.71 -25.60 27.46
C ASP A 180 3.94 -24.71 27.69
N ARG A 181 4.41 -24.00 26.67
CA ARG A 181 5.51 -23.03 26.81
C ARG A 181 5.08 -21.80 27.61
N ILE A 182 3.86 -21.30 27.43
CA ILE A 182 3.27 -20.22 28.27
C ILE A 182 3.20 -20.67 29.74
N ARG A 183 2.75 -21.90 30.02
CA ARG A 183 2.73 -22.48 31.38
C ARG A 183 4.13 -22.56 32.00
N GLN A 184 5.15 -22.90 31.21
CA GLN A 184 6.55 -22.93 31.65
C GLN A 184 7.11 -21.54 31.96
N ILE A 185 6.81 -20.53 31.11
CA ILE A 185 7.23 -19.13 31.29
C ILE A 185 6.63 -18.52 32.58
N LEU A 186 5.37 -18.83 32.87
CA LEU A 186 4.66 -18.29 34.04
C LEU A 186 4.87 -19.12 35.32
N GLY A 187 5.28 -20.39 35.21
CA GLY A 187 5.39 -21.33 36.33
C GLY A 187 4.04 -21.84 36.88
N ARG A 188 2.94 -21.56 36.18
CA ARG A 188 1.54 -21.84 36.54
C ARG A 188 0.67 -21.80 35.26
N ARG A 189 -0.64 -22.04 35.35
CA ARG A 189 -1.53 -21.69 34.22
C ARG A 189 -1.61 -20.16 34.04
N PRO A 190 -1.76 -19.64 32.82
CA PRO A 190 -2.10 -18.22 32.62
C PRO A 190 -3.49 -17.91 33.20
N THR A 191 -3.74 -16.64 33.55
CA THR A 191 -5.11 -16.14 33.74
C THR A 191 -5.84 -16.05 32.39
N GLN A 192 -7.16 -15.84 32.40
CA GLN A 192 -7.92 -15.50 31.18
C GLN A 192 -7.33 -14.28 30.44
N ALA A 193 -6.92 -13.24 31.17
CA ALA A 193 -6.30 -12.04 30.61
C ALA A 193 -4.92 -12.35 29.99
N GLU A 194 -4.07 -13.07 30.70
CA GLU A 194 -2.75 -13.46 30.20
C GLU A 194 -2.86 -14.37 28.97
N LEU A 195 -3.78 -15.33 28.98
CA LEU A 195 -3.97 -16.25 27.85
C LEU A 195 -4.44 -15.51 26.60
N ALA A 196 -5.32 -14.52 26.74
CA ALA A 196 -5.70 -13.62 25.65
C ALA A 196 -4.49 -12.81 25.16
N MET A 197 -3.70 -12.23 26.06
CA MET A 197 -2.49 -11.47 25.69
C MET A 197 -1.49 -12.32 24.90
N TYR A 198 -1.21 -13.55 25.35
CA TYR A 198 -0.33 -14.49 24.63
C TYR A 198 -0.92 -14.95 23.30
N SER A 199 -2.21 -15.28 23.24
CA SER A 199 -2.91 -15.63 21.98
C SER A 199 -2.71 -14.57 20.90
N ILE A 200 -2.85 -13.30 21.28
CA ILE A 200 -2.78 -12.19 20.33
C ILE A 200 -1.33 -11.87 19.98
N MET A 201 -0.43 -11.74 20.95
CA MET A 201 0.97 -11.40 20.67
C MET A 201 1.74 -12.53 19.96
N TRP A 202 1.38 -13.80 20.19
CA TRP A 202 1.93 -14.96 19.48
C TRP A 202 1.09 -15.36 18.24
N SER A 203 0.13 -14.54 17.80
CA SER A 203 -0.54 -14.68 16.49
C SER A 203 0.46 -14.52 15.34
N GLU A 204 0.14 -14.97 14.12
CA GLU A 204 1.04 -14.76 12.97
C GLU A 204 1.19 -13.25 12.66
N HIS A 205 0.10 -12.49 12.75
CA HIS A 205 0.05 -11.06 12.47
C HIS A 205 0.90 -10.21 13.44
N CYS A 206 0.93 -10.50 14.75
CA CYS A 206 1.81 -9.78 15.69
C CYS A 206 3.23 -10.35 15.76
N SER A 207 3.39 -11.68 15.83
CA SER A 207 4.71 -12.28 16.07
C SER A 207 5.56 -12.44 14.82
N TYR A 208 4.96 -12.40 13.62
CA TYR A 208 5.60 -12.73 12.34
C TYR A 208 6.24 -14.14 12.38
N LYS A 209 5.67 -15.10 13.14
CA LYS A 209 6.32 -16.37 13.50
C LYS A 209 6.80 -17.22 12.33
N SER A 210 6.18 -17.12 11.16
CA SER A 210 6.58 -17.84 9.93
C SER A 210 7.46 -16.99 9.00
N SER A 211 7.34 -15.66 9.02
CA SER A 211 8.09 -14.74 8.14
C SER A 211 9.40 -14.21 8.72
N LYS A 212 9.50 -14.06 10.06
CA LYS A 212 10.63 -13.47 10.81
C LYS A 212 11.99 -14.16 10.60
N VAL A 213 12.03 -15.38 10.05
CA VAL A 213 13.28 -16.03 9.62
C VAL A 213 13.79 -15.56 8.26
N HIS A 214 12.89 -15.18 7.35
CA HIS A 214 13.23 -14.72 5.99
C HIS A 214 13.48 -13.21 5.94
N LEU A 215 12.67 -12.43 6.67
CA LEU A 215 12.74 -10.95 6.70
C LEU A 215 14.08 -10.40 7.18
N ARG A 216 14.88 -11.20 7.91
CA ARG A 216 16.26 -10.88 8.32
C ARG A 216 17.14 -10.48 7.16
N GLN A 217 16.88 -11.00 5.94
CA GLN A 217 17.59 -10.61 4.74
C GLN A 217 17.54 -9.10 4.46
N PHE A 218 16.48 -8.38 4.84
CA PHE A 218 16.41 -6.92 4.67
C PHE A 218 17.41 -6.17 5.55
N GLY A 219 17.81 -6.72 6.70
CA GLY A 219 18.89 -6.20 7.54
C GLY A 219 20.26 -6.73 7.12
N GLU A 220 20.37 -8.03 6.86
CA GLU A 220 21.63 -8.70 6.45
C GLU A 220 22.16 -8.23 5.10
N LYS A 221 21.27 -7.79 4.19
CA LYS A 221 21.56 -7.25 2.86
C LYS A 221 21.24 -5.75 2.75
N ALA A 222 21.09 -5.04 3.87
CA ALA A 222 20.83 -3.61 3.86
C ALA A 222 21.98 -2.85 3.15
N PRO A 223 21.73 -2.11 2.05
CA PRO A 223 22.74 -1.25 1.45
C PRO A 223 23.08 -0.11 2.43
N PRO A 224 24.37 0.31 2.52
CA PRO A 224 24.76 1.44 3.37
C PRO A 224 23.99 2.71 2.99
N SER A 225 23.39 3.37 3.99
CA SER A 225 22.59 4.58 3.78
C SER A 225 22.81 5.58 4.91
N ASP A 226 23.45 6.70 4.59
CA ASP A 226 23.64 7.84 5.48
C ASP A 226 22.32 8.59 5.78
N ARG A 227 21.19 8.16 5.18
CA ARG A 227 19.87 8.79 5.34
C ARG A 227 18.95 8.07 6.33
N MET A 228 19.27 6.85 6.77
CA MET A 228 18.38 6.10 7.66
C MET A 228 18.49 6.63 9.09
N LEU A 229 17.41 7.22 9.63
CA LEU A 229 17.35 7.69 11.02
C LEU A 229 16.72 6.65 11.96
N ALA A 230 15.72 5.92 11.44
CA ALA A 230 15.10 4.76 12.09
C ALA A 230 14.68 3.75 11.01
N GLY A 231 14.68 2.47 11.34
CA GLY A 231 14.37 1.39 10.39
C GLY A 231 13.65 0.22 11.06
N ILE A 232 13.84 -0.98 10.50
CA ILE A 232 13.19 -2.22 10.95
C ILE A 232 13.34 -2.42 12.48
N GLY A 233 12.21 -2.33 13.19
CA GLY A 233 12.12 -2.43 14.65
C GLY A 233 11.27 -1.31 15.27
N GLU A 234 11.35 -0.11 14.69
CA GLU A 234 10.42 1.00 14.98
C GLU A 234 9.12 0.85 14.16
N ASN A 235 8.08 1.59 14.53
CA ASN A 235 6.73 1.40 13.96
C ASN A 235 6.69 1.72 12.45
N ALA A 236 7.37 2.79 12.04
CA ALA A 236 7.61 3.13 10.64
C ALA A 236 9.05 3.64 10.43
N GLY A 237 9.67 3.29 9.31
CA GLY A 237 11.05 3.67 9.01
C GLY A 237 11.18 5.12 8.54
N VAL A 238 12.24 5.80 8.99
CA VAL A 238 12.43 7.25 8.88
C VAL A 238 13.69 7.57 8.08
N VAL A 239 13.52 8.37 7.02
CA VAL A 239 14.57 8.69 6.04
C VAL A 239 14.79 10.20 5.97
N GLN A 240 16.03 10.63 6.20
CA GLN A 240 16.44 12.01 6.07
C GLN A 240 16.46 12.45 4.60
N VAL A 241 15.81 13.59 4.32
CA VAL A 241 15.69 14.16 2.97
C VAL A 241 16.40 15.50 2.83
N SER A 242 16.64 16.21 3.94
CA SER A 242 17.53 17.39 4.01
C SER A 242 18.20 17.49 5.39
N GLU A 243 19.09 18.46 5.59
CA GLU A 243 19.73 18.71 6.90
C GLU A 243 18.72 18.92 8.06
N LYS A 244 17.48 19.31 7.74
CA LYS A 244 16.44 19.69 8.73
C LYS A 244 15.21 18.81 8.69
N LEU A 245 14.90 18.18 7.55
CA LEU A 245 13.67 17.40 7.36
C LEU A 245 13.99 15.93 7.10
N ALA A 246 13.18 15.09 7.73
CA ALA A 246 13.02 13.68 7.40
C ALA A 246 11.58 13.42 6.96
N VAL A 247 11.38 12.28 6.32
CA VAL A 247 10.06 11.71 6.06
C VAL A 247 9.98 10.29 6.60
N THR A 248 8.77 9.85 6.90
CA THR A 248 8.45 8.47 7.26
C THR A 248 7.34 7.98 6.35
N PHE A 249 7.41 6.72 5.96
CA PHE A 249 6.44 6.07 5.10
C PHE A 249 6.41 4.58 5.38
N LYS A 250 5.20 4.02 5.42
CA LYS A 250 4.92 2.60 5.69
C LYS A 250 3.67 2.23 4.90
N VAL A 251 3.56 0.98 4.49
CA VAL A 251 2.35 0.38 3.91
C VAL A 251 1.92 -0.81 4.77
N GLU A 252 0.62 -0.90 5.04
CA GLU A 252 -0.03 -2.01 5.77
C GLU A 252 -1.16 -2.64 4.94
N SER A 253 -1.77 -3.71 5.46
CA SER A 253 -2.89 -4.45 4.87
C SER A 253 -4.07 -4.57 5.83
N HIS A 254 -5.28 -4.40 5.34
CA HIS A 254 -6.51 -4.58 6.13
C HIS A 254 -7.50 -5.55 5.44
N ASN A 255 -6.95 -6.59 4.80
CA ASN A 255 -7.59 -7.52 3.85
C ASN A 255 -8.83 -8.23 4.41
N HIS A 256 -8.67 -9.12 5.39
CA HIS A 256 -9.76 -9.96 5.91
C HIS A 256 -10.94 -9.13 6.47
N PRO A 257 -10.75 -8.04 7.24
CA PRO A 257 -11.86 -7.18 7.64
C PRO A 257 -12.53 -6.49 6.44
N SER A 258 -11.77 -6.03 5.44
CA SER A 258 -12.32 -5.38 4.23
C SER A 258 -13.09 -6.33 3.30
N PHE A 259 -12.94 -7.65 3.46
CA PHE A 259 -13.82 -8.62 2.80
C PHE A 259 -15.19 -8.74 3.51
N VAL A 260 -15.18 -8.69 4.84
CA VAL A 260 -16.35 -8.90 5.71
C VAL A 260 -17.20 -7.64 5.86
N GLU A 261 -16.56 -6.50 6.13
CA GLU A 261 -17.16 -5.16 6.17
C GLU A 261 -16.26 -4.20 5.34
N PRO A 262 -16.57 -4.01 4.05
CA PRO A 262 -15.66 -3.32 3.14
C PRO A 262 -15.44 -1.83 3.43
N TYR A 263 -16.45 -1.13 3.97
CA TYR A 263 -16.30 0.28 4.29
C TYR A 263 -15.42 0.45 5.53
N GLN A 264 -15.76 -0.26 6.60
CA GLN A 264 -15.07 -0.11 7.87
C GLN A 264 -13.65 -0.67 7.81
N GLY A 265 -13.45 -1.83 7.19
CA GLY A 265 -12.12 -2.42 7.03
C GLY A 265 -11.16 -1.51 6.25
N ALA A 266 -11.63 -0.84 5.20
CA ALA A 266 -10.82 0.11 4.46
C ALA A 266 -10.56 1.40 5.27
N ALA A 267 -11.57 1.92 5.95
CA ALA A 267 -11.46 3.12 6.77
C ALA A 267 -10.50 2.94 7.97
N THR A 268 -10.59 1.84 8.70
CA THR A 268 -9.66 1.54 9.82
C THR A 268 -8.26 1.17 9.32
N GLY A 269 -8.13 0.62 8.11
CA GLY A 269 -6.84 0.47 7.43
C GLY A 269 -6.12 1.80 7.20
N VAL A 270 -6.85 2.84 6.75
CA VAL A 270 -6.29 4.20 6.61
C VAL A 270 -5.96 4.83 7.97
N GLY A 271 -6.81 4.66 8.99
CA GLY A 271 -6.54 5.19 10.34
C GLY A 271 -5.36 4.52 11.04
N GLY A 272 -5.21 3.20 10.92
CA GLY A 272 -4.06 2.46 11.47
C GLY A 272 -2.73 3.03 10.98
N ILE A 273 -2.55 3.09 9.65
CA ILE A 273 -1.31 3.56 9.04
C ILE A 273 -1.04 5.06 9.30
N VAL A 274 -2.08 5.87 9.53
CA VAL A 274 -1.94 7.27 9.95
C VAL A 274 -1.40 7.40 11.38
N ARG A 275 -1.77 6.48 12.29
CA ARG A 275 -1.27 6.47 13.68
C ARG A 275 0.17 5.98 13.81
N ASP A 276 0.61 5.02 12.99
CA ASP A 276 2.04 4.64 12.88
C ASP A 276 2.93 5.87 12.61
N ILE A 277 2.56 6.62 11.57
CA ILE A 277 3.27 7.80 11.10
C ILE A 277 3.27 8.90 12.18
N LEU A 278 2.16 9.06 12.89
CA LEU A 278 2.04 9.97 14.03
C LEU A 278 2.93 9.56 15.21
N ALA A 279 3.05 8.27 15.51
CA ALA A 279 3.87 7.74 16.60
C ALA A 279 5.36 8.05 16.41
N MET A 280 5.86 8.08 15.18
CA MET A 280 7.26 8.47 14.87
C MET A 280 7.57 9.95 15.07
N GLY A 281 6.59 10.79 15.43
CA GLY A 281 6.75 12.25 15.57
C GLY A 281 6.35 13.07 14.34
N ALA A 282 5.86 12.41 13.28
CA ALA A 282 5.59 13.04 12.01
C ALA A 282 4.16 13.58 11.90
N ARG A 283 3.98 14.62 11.08
CA ARG A 283 2.67 15.02 10.60
C ARG A 283 2.35 14.18 9.35
N PRO A 284 1.27 13.40 9.32
CA PRO A 284 0.72 12.81 8.10
C PRO A 284 0.44 13.90 7.05
N VAL A 285 0.87 13.69 5.80
CA VAL A 285 0.69 14.66 4.69
C VAL A 285 0.09 14.09 3.41
N ALA A 286 0.08 12.76 3.23
CA ALA A 286 -0.56 12.09 2.10
C ALA A 286 -0.82 10.61 2.40
N VAL A 287 -1.71 9.99 1.60
CA VAL A 287 -2.00 8.55 1.60
C VAL A 287 -2.02 7.96 0.19
N MET A 288 -1.90 6.63 0.07
CA MET A 288 -2.03 5.88 -1.18
C MET A 288 -2.64 4.49 -0.92
N ASP A 289 -3.41 3.95 -1.87
CA ASP A 289 -4.11 2.66 -1.76
C ASP A 289 -3.81 1.68 -2.92
N PRO A 290 -2.94 0.66 -2.72
CA PRO A 290 -2.84 -0.48 -3.61
C PRO A 290 -3.93 -1.51 -3.27
N LEU A 291 -4.91 -1.63 -4.16
CA LEU A 291 -6.08 -2.50 -4.04
C LEU A 291 -6.00 -3.68 -5.01
N ARG A 292 -6.54 -4.83 -4.60
CA ARG A 292 -6.77 -6.01 -5.44
C ARG A 292 -8.16 -6.57 -5.22
N PHE A 293 -8.86 -6.88 -6.30
CA PHE A 293 -10.21 -7.46 -6.28
C PHE A 293 -10.34 -8.66 -7.20
N GLY A 294 -11.43 -9.41 -7.02
CA GLY A 294 -11.85 -10.47 -7.94
C GLY A 294 -12.13 -9.97 -9.36
N ALA A 295 -12.73 -10.82 -10.20
CA ALA A 295 -13.12 -10.40 -11.55
C ALA A 295 -14.06 -9.18 -11.50
N ALA A 296 -13.81 -8.17 -12.35
CA ALA A 296 -14.46 -6.85 -12.24
C ALA A 296 -15.99 -6.87 -12.48
N ASP A 297 -16.49 -7.87 -13.21
CA ASP A 297 -17.90 -8.12 -13.49
C ASP A 297 -18.56 -9.12 -12.52
N HIS A 298 -17.80 -9.66 -11.55
CA HIS A 298 -18.34 -10.61 -10.58
C HIS A 298 -19.22 -9.90 -9.51
N PRO A 299 -20.40 -10.45 -9.15
CA PRO A 299 -21.33 -9.79 -8.22
C PRO A 299 -20.75 -9.46 -6.84
N ASP A 300 -19.80 -10.28 -6.35
CA ASP A 300 -19.12 -10.03 -5.08
C ASP A 300 -18.08 -8.89 -5.18
N THR A 301 -17.46 -8.69 -6.34
CA THR A 301 -16.60 -7.52 -6.58
C THR A 301 -17.43 -6.24 -6.56
N ALA A 302 -18.64 -6.26 -7.14
CA ALA A 302 -19.60 -5.15 -7.07
C ALA A 302 -20.18 -4.91 -5.66
N ARG A 303 -20.03 -5.85 -4.72
CA ARG A 303 -20.30 -5.65 -3.28
C ARG A 303 -19.11 -5.01 -2.58
N VAL A 304 -17.91 -5.56 -2.76
CA VAL A 304 -16.72 -5.17 -1.99
C VAL A 304 -16.16 -3.82 -2.44
N LEU A 305 -15.88 -3.66 -3.74
CA LEU A 305 -15.12 -2.51 -4.25
C LEU A 305 -15.76 -1.16 -3.92
N PRO A 306 -17.08 -0.92 -4.12
CA PRO A 306 -17.69 0.37 -3.79
C PRO A 306 -17.62 0.69 -2.29
N GLY A 307 -17.68 -0.32 -1.43
CA GLY A 307 -17.53 -0.14 0.02
C GLY A 307 -16.10 0.23 0.41
N VAL A 308 -15.09 -0.46 -0.14
CA VAL A 308 -13.66 -0.15 0.09
C VAL A 308 -13.35 1.29 -0.32
N VAL A 309 -13.73 1.69 -1.54
CA VAL A 309 -13.48 3.04 -2.06
C VAL A 309 -14.19 4.10 -1.22
N ALA A 310 -15.44 3.86 -0.80
CA ALA A 310 -16.14 4.75 0.11
C ALA A 310 -15.49 4.84 1.50
N GLY A 311 -14.88 3.76 1.99
CA GLY A 311 -14.13 3.72 3.26
C GLY A 311 -12.82 4.50 3.21
N VAL A 312 -11.99 4.27 2.18
CA VAL A 312 -10.72 5.01 1.95
C VAL A 312 -11.00 6.51 1.83
N GLY A 313 -11.93 6.89 0.96
CA GLY A 313 -12.32 8.29 0.79
C GLY A 313 -12.95 8.87 2.04
N GLY A 314 -13.84 8.12 2.71
CA GLY A 314 -14.51 8.55 3.94
C GLY A 314 -13.54 8.91 5.07
N TYR A 315 -12.48 8.12 5.27
CA TYR A 315 -11.51 8.39 6.32
C TYR A 315 -10.48 9.47 5.91
N GLY A 316 -9.85 9.32 4.73
CA GLY A 316 -8.82 10.23 4.25
C GLY A 316 -9.30 11.67 4.03
N ASN A 317 -10.49 11.85 3.43
CA ASN A 317 -11.08 13.16 3.19
C ASN A 317 -11.45 13.86 4.51
N CYS A 318 -11.91 13.11 5.53
CA CYS A 318 -12.26 13.67 6.84
C CYS A 318 -11.04 14.05 7.70
N LEU A 319 -9.93 13.31 7.60
CA LEU A 319 -8.62 13.71 8.16
C LEU A 319 -8.06 14.97 7.49
N GLY A 320 -8.41 15.20 6.22
CA GLY A 320 -7.79 16.20 5.37
C GLY A 320 -6.40 15.77 4.90
N LEU A 321 -6.27 14.52 4.44
CA LEU A 321 -5.08 14.01 3.77
C LEU A 321 -5.38 13.79 2.27
N PRO A 322 -4.53 14.27 1.35
CA PRO A 322 -4.69 13.97 -0.06
C PRO A 322 -4.31 12.51 -0.33
N ASN A 323 -5.14 11.80 -1.09
CA ASN A 323 -4.71 10.59 -1.77
C ASN A 323 -3.96 11.00 -3.05
N ILE A 324 -2.71 10.54 -3.18
CA ILE A 324 -1.79 10.95 -4.26
C ILE A 324 -1.49 9.87 -5.30
N GLY A 325 -2.10 8.69 -5.15
CA GLY A 325 -1.89 7.55 -6.05
C GLY A 325 -2.15 6.22 -5.35
N GLY A 326 -1.85 5.14 -6.06
CA GLY A 326 -2.23 3.78 -5.67
C GLY A 326 -2.38 2.94 -6.94
N GLU A 327 -2.95 1.75 -6.78
CA GLU A 327 -3.00 0.75 -7.85
C GLU A 327 -4.29 -0.05 -7.72
N VAL A 328 -4.95 -0.42 -8.82
CA VAL A 328 -6.20 -1.20 -8.75
C VAL A 328 -6.22 -2.27 -9.83
N VAL A 329 -6.03 -3.53 -9.41
CA VAL A 329 -5.99 -4.71 -10.30
C VAL A 329 -7.12 -5.68 -9.96
N PHE A 330 -7.75 -6.20 -11.01
CA PHE A 330 -8.81 -7.19 -10.98
C PHE A 330 -8.28 -8.54 -11.49
N ASP A 331 -8.38 -9.58 -10.68
CA ASP A 331 -8.02 -10.95 -11.07
C ASP A 331 -8.87 -11.97 -10.28
N PRO A 332 -9.39 -13.04 -10.93
CA PRO A 332 -10.15 -14.09 -10.24
C PRO A 332 -9.47 -14.70 -9.02
N CYS A 333 -8.13 -14.69 -8.91
CA CYS A 333 -7.44 -15.26 -7.75
C CYS A 333 -7.68 -14.49 -6.43
N TYR A 334 -8.11 -13.23 -6.48
CA TYR A 334 -8.45 -12.44 -5.29
C TYR A 334 -9.95 -12.57 -4.89
N GLN A 335 -10.73 -13.45 -5.53
CA GLN A 335 -12.11 -13.67 -5.11
C GLN A 335 -12.16 -14.29 -3.71
N GLY A 336 -12.99 -13.72 -2.83
CA GLY A 336 -13.02 -14.09 -1.40
C GLY A 336 -11.84 -13.56 -0.58
N ASN A 337 -10.80 -13.03 -1.22
CA ASN A 337 -9.56 -12.55 -0.59
C ASN A 337 -9.08 -11.24 -1.26
N PRO A 338 -9.91 -10.17 -1.25
CA PRO A 338 -9.49 -8.86 -1.73
C PRO A 338 -8.33 -8.34 -0.89
N LEU A 339 -7.38 -7.66 -1.52
CA LEU A 339 -6.27 -7.01 -0.83
C LEU A 339 -6.58 -5.52 -0.74
N VAL A 340 -6.55 -4.98 0.47
CA VAL A 340 -6.85 -3.57 0.76
C VAL A 340 -5.69 -3.07 1.60
N ASN A 341 -4.66 -2.59 0.90
CA ASN A 341 -3.50 -2.01 1.53
C ASN A 341 -3.66 -0.50 1.64
N ALA A 342 -3.03 0.09 2.65
CA ALA A 342 -2.99 1.53 2.84
C ALA A 342 -1.55 1.95 3.18
N LEU A 343 -1.07 2.99 2.50
CA LEU A 343 0.16 3.69 2.82
C LEU A 343 -0.17 5.08 3.37
N CYS A 344 0.64 5.55 4.32
CA CYS A 344 0.70 6.95 4.69
C CYS A 344 2.14 7.48 4.61
N LEU A 345 2.27 8.72 4.18
CA LEU A 345 3.49 9.52 4.16
C LEU A 345 3.39 10.62 5.21
N GLY A 346 4.41 10.77 6.06
CA GLY A 346 4.53 11.86 7.02
C GLY A 346 5.86 12.60 6.97
N VAL A 347 5.85 13.85 7.41
CA VAL A 347 7.02 14.74 7.43
C VAL A 347 7.32 15.17 8.88
N LEU A 348 8.61 15.21 9.24
CA LEU A 348 9.07 15.70 10.54
C LEU A 348 10.38 16.50 10.45
N PRO A 349 10.59 17.47 11.36
CA PRO A 349 11.94 17.92 11.70
C PRO A 349 12.79 16.75 12.20
N VAL A 350 14.06 16.70 11.81
CA VAL A 350 15.01 15.62 12.17
C VAL A 350 15.16 15.47 13.69
N ASP A 351 15.07 16.57 14.43
CA ASP A 351 15.14 16.65 15.89
C ASP A 351 13.82 16.30 16.60
N ARG A 352 12.70 16.16 15.89
CA ARG A 352 11.40 15.76 16.45
C ARG A 352 11.17 14.23 16.45
N LEU A 353 12.12 13.43 15.98
CA LEU A 353 12.00 11.97 15.93
C LEU A 353 11.68 11.38 17.31
N GLN A 354 10.51 10.76 17.46
CA GLN A 354 10.06 10.14 18.71
C GLN A 354 10.56 8.69 18.84
N LYS A 355 10.48 8.18 20.06
CA LYS A 355 10.78 6.78 20.43
C LYS A 355 9.56 6.13 21.09
N LYS A 356 9.49 4.79 21.03
CA LYS A 356 8.51 3.99 21.80
C LYS A 356 9.01 3.45 23.15
N GLU A 357 10.25 3.70 23.54
CA GLU A 357 10.83 3.18 24.79
C GLU A 357 10.10 3.70 26.06
N ALA A 358 9.60 2.81 26.93
CA ALA A 358 9.14 3.16 28.29
C ALA A 358 10.32 3.40 29.25
N ALA A 359 11.20 4.33 28.89
CA ALA A 359 12.32 4.74 29.72
C ALA A 359 11.84 5.53 30.95
N GLY A 360 12.61 5.44 32.05
CA GLY A 360 12.40 6.24 33.27
C GLY A 360 11.35 5.67 34.24
N PRO A 361 11.73 4.78 35.16
CA PRO A 361 10.86 4.33 36.25
C PRO A 361 10.27 5.49 37.06
N GLY A 362 8.97 5.44 37.31
CA GLY A 362 8.20 6.54 37.90
C GLY A 362 7.53 7.47 36.89
N ASN A 363 7.82 7.35 35.59
CA ASN A 363 7.05 8.03 34.55
C ASN A 363 5.61 7.48 34.49
N VAL A 364 4.66 8.35 34.15
CA VAL A 364 3.22 8.07 34.12
C VAL A 364 2.85 7.51 32.75
N VAL A 365 2.09 6.42 32.74
CA VAL A 365 1.52 5.83 31.53
C VAL A 365 0.13 6.41 31.33
N VAL A 366 -0.06 7.13 30.23
CA VAL A 366 -1.30 7.85 29.90
C VAL A 366 -1.89 7.27 28.62
N LEU A 367 -3.16 6.87 28.66
CA LEU A 367 -3.93 6.55 27.46
C LEU A 367 -4.61 7.82 26.96
N MET A 368 -4.48 8.13 25.67
CA MET A 368 -5.07 9.29 25.02
C MET A 368 -5.88 8.87 23.79
N GLY A 369 -7.01 9.53 23.51
CA GLY A 369 -7.85 9.29 22.33
C GLY A 369 -9.29 8.86 22.65
N ALA A 370 -9.81 7.89 21.89
CA ALA A 370 -11.16 7.37 22.04
C ALA A 370 -11.36 6.49 23.28
N ARG A 371 -12.63 6.27 23.64
CA ARG A 371 -13.01 5.37 24.75
C ARG A 371 -13.02 3.92 24.28
N THR A 372 -12.38 3.06 25.06
CA THR A 372 -12.21 1.63 24.79
C THR A 372 -13.56 0.90 24.86
N GLY A 373 -13.95 0.25 23.78
CA GLY A 373 -15.17 -0.55 23.67
C GLY A 373 -14.87 -2.00 23.28
N ARG A 374 -15.91 -2.81 23.18
CA ARG A 374 -15.81 -4.17 22.62
C ARG A 374 -15.65 -4.10 21.10
N ASP A 375 -14.51 -3.66 20.58
CA ASP A 375 -14.27 -3.54 19.13
C ASP A 375 -13.13 -4.48 18.70
N GLY A 376 -13.32 -5.18 17.58
CA GLY A 376 -12.30 -6.01 16.92
C GLY A 376 -11.75 -7.21 17.71
N ILE A 377 -12.22 -7.46 18.94
CA ILE A 377 -11.67 -8.51 19.83
C ILE A 377 -11.58 -9.87 19.10
N GLY A 378 -10.36 -10.37 18.92
CA GLY A 378 -10.06 -11.61 18.20
C GLY A 378 -9.79 -11.46 16.70
N GLY A 379 -9.81 -10.24 16.16
CA GLY A 379 -9.50 -9.95 14.75
C GLY A 379 -8.10 -10.43 14.38
N VAL A 380 -7.09 -9.98 15.13
CA VAL A 380 -5.68 -10.37 14.93
C VAL A 380 -5.43 -11.88 15.08
N SER A 381 -5.93 -12.52 16.16
CA SER A 381 -5.60 -13.91 16.47
C SER A 381 -6.49 -14.97 15.81
N VAL A 382 -7.74 -14.63 15.43
CA VAL A 382 -8.72 -15.61 14.91
C VAL A 382 -9.17 -15.31 13.47
N LEU A 383 -9.14 -14.06 13.00
CA LEU A 383 -9.47 -13.74 11.59
C LEU A 383 -8.22 -13.58 10.72
N ALA A 384 -7.27 -12.74 11.10
CA ALA A 384 -6.07 -12.45 10.31
C ALA A 384 -5.00 -13.56 10.36
N SER A 385 -5.15 -14.55 11.25
CA SER A 385 -4.25 -15.69 11.42
C SER A 385 -4.87 -17.04 11.00
N ALA A 386 -5.98 -17.02 10.25
CA ALA A 386 -6.70 -18.23 9.82
C ALA A 386 -7.27 -18.08 8.39
N THR A 387 -7.63 -19.21 7.77
CA THR A 387 -8.22 -19.26 6.42
C THR A 387 -9.74 -19.12 6.44
N PHE A 388 -10.33 -18.64 5.35
CA PHE A 388 -11.79 -18.61 5.21
C PHE A 388 -12.36 -19.97 4.78
N ASP A 389 -13.50 -20.35 5.37
CA ASP A 389 -14.23 -21.62 5.17
C ASP A 389 -15.61 -21.35 4.53
N GLU A 390 -16.25 -22.39 3.95
CA GLU A 390 -17.66 -22.32 3.52
C GLU A 390 -18.61 -22.15 4.72
N GLY A 391 -18.79 -20.89 5.16
CA GLY A 391 -19.63 -20.50 6.30
C GLY A 391 -19.01 -19.48 7.26
N SER A 392 -17.76 -19.05 7.06
CA SER A 392 -17.09 -18.10 7.96
C SER A 392 -17.72 -16.70 8.04
N GLU A 393 -18.63 -16.34 7.13
CA GLU A 393 -19.44 -15.10 7.15
C GLU A 393 -20.21 -14.87 8.48
N GLN A 394 -20.43 -15.93 9.25
CA GLN A 394 -21.12 -15.89 10.54
C GLN A 394 -20.19 -15.54 11.71
N ARG A 395 -18.86 -15.64 11.55
CA ARG A 395 -17.86 -15.19 12.53
C ARG A 395 -17.64 -13.68 12.43
N ARG A 396 -18.70 -12.90 12.68
CA ARG A 396 -18.61 -11.43 12.78
C ARG A 396 -18.27 -11.07 14.23
N PRO A 397 -16.99 -10.76 14.58
CA PRO A 397 -16.74 -9.98 15.77
C PRO A 397 -17.41 -8.61 15.63
N SER A 398 -17.43 -7.85 16.71
CA SER A 398 -17.82 -6.44 16.67
C SER A 398 -16.92 -5.66 15.71
N VAL A 399 -17.50 -5.27 14.57
CA VAL A 399 -16.86 -4.49 13.51
C VAL A 399 -16.20 -3.26 14.14
N GLN A 400 -14.89 -3.11 13.94
CA GLN A 400 -14.18 -1.88 14.30
C GLN A 400 -14.81 -0.73 13.49
N VAL A 401 -15.14 0.38 14.15
CA VAL A 401 -15.66 1.58 13.47
C VAL A 401 -14.72 2.73 13.78
N GLY A 402 -14.20 3.38 12.75
CA GLY A 402 -13.29 4.52 12.90
C GLY A 402 -14.03 5.87 12.97
N ASP A 403 -13.50 6.78 13.77
CA ASP A 403 -13.88 8.19 13.87
C ASP A 403 -12.73 9.10 13.39
N PRO A 404 -12.67 9.43 12.08
CA PRO A 404 -11.61 10.28 11.54
C PRO A 404 -11.64 11.72 12.10
N PHE A 405 -12.75 12.16 12.70
CA PHE A 405 -12.81 13.47 13.36
C PHE A 405 -12.10 13.43 14.72
N MET A 406 -12.26 12.34 15.48
CA MET A 406 -11.46 12.10 16.69
C MET A 406 -9.98 11.95 16.34
N GLU A 407 -9.63 11.20 15.29
CA GLU A 407 -8.23 11.05 14.89
C GLU A 407 -7.60 12.38 14.42
N LYS A 408 -8.37 13.24 13.73
CA LYS A 408 -7.89 14.57 13.37
C LYS A 408 -7.54 15.42 14.60
N LEU A 409 -8.34 15.35 15.67
CA LEU A 409 -8.04 16.04 16.94
C LEU A 409 -6.83 15.40 17.65
N LEU A 410 -6.71 14.06 17.59
CA LEU A 410 -5.59 13.29 18.14
C LEU A 410 -4.25 13.65 17.47
N ILE A 411 -4.23 13.83 16.15
CA ILE A 411 -3.06 14.28 15.37
C ILE A 411 -2.58 15.65 15.84
N GLU A 412 -3.46 16.65 15.87
CA GLU A 412 -3.06 18.01 16.25
C GLU A 412 -2.64 18.09 17.74
N ALA A 413 -3.29 17.29 18.62
CA ALA A 413 -2.88 17.15 20.01
C ALA A 413 -1.47 16.55 20.14
N CYS A 414 -1.19 15.41 19.49
CA CYS A 414 0.13 14.77 19.54
C CYS A 414 1.24 15.70 19.02
N LEU A 415 1.00 16.41 17.91
CA LEU A 415 1.99 17.32 17.34
C LEU A 415 2.30 18.51 18.26
N GLU A 416 1.31 19.05 18.99
CA GLU A 416 1.55 20.07 20.02
C GLU A 416 2.26 19.50 21.26
N LEU A 417 2.01 18.24 21.63
CA LEU A 417 2.78 17.56 22.69
C LEU A 417 4.25 17.38 22.31
N TYR A 418 4.56 17.09 21.05
CA TYR A 418 5.94 16.96 20.55
C TYR A 418 6.64 18.33 20.49
N ASP A 419 5.99 19.35 19.93
CA ASP A 419 6.56 20.71 19.81
C ASP A 419 6.76 21.42 21.18
N ALA A 420 6.11 20.91 22.24
CA ALA A 420 6.32 21.33 23.63
C ALA A 420 7.21 20.35 24.43
N GLU A 421 7.85 19.37 23.78
CA GLU A 421 8.71 18.33 24.37
C GLU A 421 8.06 17.60 25.57
N LEU A 422 6.73 17.38 25.55
CA LEU A 422 5.99 16.92 26.74
C LEU A 422 6.04 15.41 27.00
N VAL A 423 6.47 14.63 26.02
CA VAL A 423 6.41 13.16 25.99
C VAL A 423 7.83 12.57 26.13
N VAL A 424 7.94 11.38 26.74
CA VAL A 424 9.21 10.62 26.87
C VAL A 424 9.27 9.49 25.85
N GLY A 425 8.13 8.85 25.59
CA GLY A 425 7.93 7.91 24.49
C GLY A 425 6.44 7.75 24.18
N ILE A 426 6.11 7.34 22.96
CA ILE A 426 4.73 7.14 22.48
C ILE A 426 4.60 5.87 21.66
N GLN A 427 3.44 5.21 21.75
CA GLN A 427 3.04 4.09 20.90
C GLN A 427 1.59 4.31 20.44
N ASP A 428 1.22 3.84 19.27
CA ASP A 428 -0.17 3.77 18.82
C ASP A 428 -0.91 2.61 19.51
N LEU A 429 -2.22 2.50 19.25
CA LEU A 429 -3.01 1.30 19.51
C LEU A 429 -3.69 0.81 18.22
N GLY A 430 -2.94 0.12 17.37
CA GLY A 430 -3.45 -0.72 16.28
C GLY A 430 -3.98 -2.08 16.75
N GLY A 431 -3.64 -3.14 16.01
CA GLY A 431 -3.95 -4.53 16.36
C GLY A 431 -3.47 -4.91 17.77
N ALA A 432 -4.21 -5.78 18.46
CA ALA A 432 -4.02 -6.12 19.88
C ALA A 432 -4.20 -4.95 20.89
N GLY A 433 -4.35 -3.70 20.45
CA GLY A 433 -4.66 -2.54 21.29
C GLY A 433 -3.72 -2.37 22.49
N LEU A 434 -4.31 -2.31 23.69
CA LEU A 434 -3.55 -2.14 24.94
C LEU A 434 -2.56 -3.29 25.21
N THR A 435 -2.79 -4.49 24.68
CA THR A 435 -1.85 -5.61 24.84
C THR A 435 -0.52 -5.32 24.16
N CYS A 436 -0.53 -4.96 22.88
CA CYS A 436 0.69 -4.60 22.14
C CYS A 436 1.32 -3.35 22.76
N ALA A 437 0.56 -2.27 22.88
CA ALA A 437 1.09 -0.98 23.31
C ALA A 437 1.75 -1.02 24.70
N LEU A 438 1.21 -1.78 25.66
CA LEU A 438 1.85 -1.92 26.99
C LEU A 438 3.07 -2.85 26.99
N THR A 439 3.11 -3.85 26.09
CA THR A 439 4.16 -4.88 26.11
C THR A 439 5.40 -4.48 25.32
N GLU A 440 5.26 -3.96 24.09
CA GLU A 440 6.40 -3.50 23.29
C GLU A 440 7.13 -2.32 23.93
N THR A 441 6.36 -1.32 24.39
CA THR A 441 6.87 -0.11 25.04
C THR A 441 7.67 -0.45 26.31
N ALA A 442 7.24 -1.46 27.09
CA ALA A 442 7.97 -1.94 28.26
C ALA A 442 9.18 -2.83 27.90
N ALA A 443 9.01 -3.77 26.96
CA ALA A 443 10.05 -4.72 26.54
C ALA A 443 11.27 -4.01 25.93
N SER A 444 11.04 -3.07 25.01
CA SER A 444 12.08 -2.27 24.33
C SER A 444 12.99 -1.52 25.30
N ALA A 445 12.46 -1.07 26.45
CA ALA A 445 13.23 -0.39 27.49
C ALA A 445 13.76 -1.33 28.60
N GLY A 446 13.42 -2.63 28.56
CA GLY A 446 13.68 -3.61 29.63
C GLY A 446 12.96 -3.32 30.96
N THR A 447 12.04 -2.36 30.97
CA THR A 447 11.31 -1.89 32.15
C THR A 447 10.06 -2.73 32.40
N GLY A 448 9.30 -2.38 33.44
CA GLY A 448 7.97 -2.92 33.67
C GLY A 448 6.93 -1.80 33.66
N MET A 449 5.67 -2.17 33.88
CA MET A 449 4.60 -1.21 34.13
C MET A 449 3.66 -1.75 35.20
N ARG A 450 3.07 -0.85 35.98
CA ARG A 450 1.87 -1.14 36.78
C ARG A 450 0.70 -0.42 36.15
N VAL A 451 -0.38 -1.13 35.84
CA VAL A 451 -1.54 -0.59 35.11
C VAL A 451 -2.84 -0.92 35.85
N TRP A 452 -3.73 0.06 35.90
CA TRP A 452 -5.01 0.02 36.61
C TRP A 452 -6.17 0.05 35.60
N LEU A 453 -6.77 -1.11 35.31
CA LEU A 453 -7.82 -1.21 34.29
C LEU A 453 -9.08 -0.42 34.66
N GLU A 454 -9.38 -0.24 35.96
CA GLU A 454 -10.47 0.63 36.43
C GLU A 454 -10.28 2.12 36.11
N ARG A 455 -9.13 2.52 35.54
CA ARG A 455 -8.87 3.87 35.02
C ARG A 455 -8.97 3.97 33.51
N VAL A 456 -9.07 2.86 32.78
CA VAL A 456 -9.21 2.90 31.31
C VAL A 456 -10.59 3.49 30.97
N PRO A 457 -10.69 4.56 30.16
CA PRO A 457 -11.99 5.12 29.78
C PRO A 457 -12.79 4.14 28.90
N LEU A 458 -13.82 3.52 29.47
CA LEU A 458 -14.65 2.54 28.77
C LEU A 458 -15.87 3.16 28.07
N ARG A 459 -16.27 2.56 26.94
CA ARG A 459 -17.57 2.79 26.29
C ARG A 459 -18.68 1.94 26.95
N GLU A 460 -18.31 0.79 27.50
CA GLU A 460 -19.20 -0.17 28.17
C GLU A 460 -18.64 -0.53 29.56
N ALA A 461 -19.37 -0.26 30.64
CA ALA A 461 -18.90 -0.51 32.01
C ALA A 461 -18.86 -1.99 32.41
N SER A 462 -19.32 -2.89 31.53
CA SER A 462 -19.39 -4.34 31.69
C SER A 462 -18.38 -5.07 30.78
N MET A 463 -17.22 -4.46 30.52
CA MET A 463 -16.08 -5.16 29.92
C MET A 463 -15.23 -5.83 30.99
N GLU A 464 -14.82 -7.06 30.75
CA GLU A 464 -13.92 -7.84 31.60
C GLU A 464 -12.44 -7.60 31.21
N PRO A 465 -11.46 -7.92 32.07
CA PRO A 465 -10.05 -7.53 31.88
C PRO A 465 -9.45 -7.91 30.52
N GLN A 466 -9.67 -9.14 30.07
CA GLN A 466 -9.22 -9.64 28.77
C GLN A 466 -9.82 -8.84 27.59
N GLU A 467 -11.04 -8.33 27.74
CA GLU A 467 -11.77 -7.59 26.71
C GLU A 467 -11.29 -6.14 26.61
N ILE A 468 -10.88 -5.55 27.75
CA ILE A 468 -10.25 -4.22 27.79
C ILE A 468 -8.85 -4.28 27.17
N LEU A 469 -8.10 -5.35 27.45
CA LEU A 469 -6.73 -5.56 26.97
C LEU A 469 -6.66 -5.94 25.48
N ALA A 470 -7.62 -6.74 25.00
CA ALA A 470 -7.72 -7.19 23.60
C ALA A 470 -8.55 -6.26 22.69
N SER A 471 -9.04 -5.13 23.20
CA SER A 471 -9.87 -4.20 22.42
C SER A 471 -9.06 -3.47 21.36
N GLU A 472 -9.49 -3.61 20.10
CA GLU A 472 -8.94 -2.95 18.90
C GLU A 472 -9.76 -1.68 18.55
N SER A 473 -10.35 -1.01 19.55
CA SER A 473 -10.96 0.32 19.37
C SER A 473 -9.96 1.30 18.76
N GLN A 474 -10.40 2.06 17.76
CA GLN A 474 -9.55 2.94 16.97
C GLN A 474 -9.21 4.25 17.72
N GLU A 475 -8.45 5.14 17.06
CA GLU A 475 -8.12 6.49 17.53
C GLU A 475 -7.57 6.58 18.97
N ARG A 476 -6.58 5.74 19.32
CA ARG A 476 -5.92 5.75 20.64
C ARG A 476 -4.39 5.75 20.50
N MET A 477 -3.71 6.45 21.43
CA MET A 477 -2.26 6.45 21.64
C MET A 477 -1.92 6.17 23.11
N LEU A 478 -0.82 5.48 23.35
CA LEU A 478 -0.19 5.31 24.67
C LEU A 478 0.98 6.28 24.80
N LEU A 479 1.01 7.09 25.86
CA LEU A 479 2.05 8.07 26.14
C LEU A 479 2.79 7.69 27.43
N VAL A 480 4.12 7.83 27.44
CA VAL A 480 4.97 7.80 28.62
C VAL A 480 5.37 9.23 28.95
N VAL A 481 5.01 9.72 30.15
CA VAL A 481 5.04 11.14 30.50
C VAL A 481 5.75 11.36 31.84
N ALA A 482 6.64 12.35 31.93
CA ALA A 482 7.28 12.71 33.19
C ALA A 482 6.25 13.28 34.20
N PRO A 483 6.30 12.94 35.50
CA PRO A 483 5.25 13.32 36.46
C PRO A 483 5.02 14.83 36.63
N ASP A 484 6.04 15.66 36.39
CA ASP A 484 5.98 17.12 36.38
C ASP A 484 5.36 17.69 35.10
N LYS A 485 5.39 16.93 33.99
CA LYS A 485 4.80 17.29 32.70
C LYS A 485 3.33 16.83 32.52
N LEU A 486 2.86 15.88 33.34
CA LEU A 486 1.51 15.30 33.23
C LEU A 486 0.38 16.36 33.16
N GLU A 487 0.44 17.36 34.03
CA GLU A 487 -0.55 18.45 34.09
C GLU A 487 -0.60 19.30 32.81
N ALA A 488 0.52 19.39 32.06
CA ALA A 488 0.55 20.04 30.76
C ALA A 488 -0.04 19.14 29.67
N VAL A 489 0.30 17.84 29.66
CA VAL A 489 -0.26 16.86 28.71
C VAL A 489 -1.79 16.80 28.80
N LEU A 490 -2.34 16.71 30.01
CA LEU A 490 -3.79 16.66 30.22
C LEU A 490 -4.50 17.94 29.73
N LYS A 491 -3.85 19.12 29.86
CA LYS A 491 -4.38 20.39 29.37
C LYS A 491 -4.31 20.52 27.85
N THR A 492 -3.29 19.99 27.20
CA THR A 492 -3.24 19.92 25.74
C THR A 492 -4.33 18.99 25.20
N ALA A 493 -4.57 17.85 25.84
CA ALA A 493 -5.68 16.96 25.48
C ALA A 493 -7.05 17.66 25.68
N GLU A 494 -7.28 18.32 26.83
CA GLU A 494 -8.51 19.10 27.10
C GLU A 494 -8.72 20.21 26.05
N LYS A 495 -7.67 20.95 25.69
CA LYS A 495 -7.69 22.01 24.66
C LYS A 495 -8.20 21.50 23.31
N TRP A 496 -7.81 20.29 22.90
CA TRP A 496 -8.23 19.66 21.65
C TRP A 496 -9.51 18.81 21.79
N GLY A 497 -10.09 18.70 22.98
CA GLY A 497 -11.29 17.89 23.23
C GLY A 497 -11.04 16.38 23.23
N VAL A 498 -9.78 15.95 23.31
CA VAL A 498 -9.34 14.55 23.33
C VAL A 498 -9.31 14.04 24.77
N TRP A 499 -9.75 12.80 25.02
CA TRP A 499 -9.61 12.21 26.35
C TRP A 499 -8.15 11.85 26.61
N ALA A 500 -7.63 12.15 27.80
CA ALA A 500 -6.36 11.63 28.29
C ALA A 500 -6.53 11.16 29.75
N THR A 501 -5.95 10.02 30.11
CA THR A 501 -6.09 9.46 31.48
C THR A 501 -4.86 8.67 31.90
N ALA A 502 -4.37 8.94 33.12
CA ALA A 502 -3.23 8.25 33.74
C ALA A 502 -3.62 6.84 34.21
N ILE A 503 -3.44 5.86 33.32
CA ILE A 503 -3.80 4.45 33.52
C ILE A 503 -2.71 3.63 34.23
N GLY A 504 -1.47 4.12 34.31
CA GLY A 504 -0.35 3.35 34.87
C GLY A 504 0.89 4.16 35.25
N GLU A 505 1.92 3.44 35.69
CA GLU A 505 3.26 3.94 36.00
C GLU A 505 4.33 2.97 35.46
N VAL A 506 5.45 3.49 34.95
CA VAL A 506 6.61 2.70 34.55
C VAL A 506 7.34 2.21 35.79
N THR A 507 7.61 0.90 35.89
CA THR A 507 8.29 0.28 37.02
C THR A 507 9.73 -0.11 36.66
N ALA A 508 10.60 -0.13 37.67
CA ALA A 508 12.00 -0.48 37.48
C ALA A 508 12.18 -1.99 37.17
N PRO A 509 13.28 -2.37 36.48
CA PRO A 509 13.76 -3.75 36.47
C PRO A 509 13.96 -4.29 37.89
N ALA A 510 13.95 -5.62 38.02
CA ALA A 510 14.14 -6.26 39.32
C ALA A 510 15.57 -6.06 39.86
N ALA A 511 15.71 -6.00 41.19
CA ALA A 511 16.97 -5.68 41.85
C ALA A 511 18.06 -6.77 41.72
N ASP A 512 17.72 -7.94 41.18
CA ASP A 512 18.61 -9.03 40.81
C ASP A 512 19.07 -8.99 39.34
N GLY A 513 18.60 -8.01 38.57
CA GLY A 513 18.93 -7.81 37.16
C GLY A 513 17.96 -8.46 36.17
N GLN A 514 16.85 -9.06 36.62
CA GLN A 514 15.78 -9.47 35.70
C GLN A 514 15.04 -8.25 35.10
N PRO A 515 14.49 -8.37 33.88
CA PRO A 515 13.62 -7.34 33.30
C PRO A 515 12.48 -6.94 34.23
N GLY A 516 11.95 -5.73 34.02
CA GLY A 516 10.73 -5.32 34.73
C GLY A 516 9.53 -6.19 34.37
N ARG A 517 8.44 -6.06 35.14
CA ARG A 517 7.23 -6.87 34.95
C ARG A 517 6.01 -6.01 34.65
N LEU A 518 5.15 -6.50 33.78
CA LEU A 518 3.86 -5.92 33.47
C LEU A 518 2.83 -6.48 34.46
N LEU A 519 2.45 -5.63 35.41
CA LEU A 519 1.54 -5.93 36.51
C LEU A 519 0.23 -5.18 36.30
N ILE A 520 -0.82 -5.88 35.89
CA ILE A 520 -2.12 -5.26 35.59
C ILE A 520 -3.14 -5.67 36.63
N THR A 521 -3.80 -4.68 37.23
CA THR A 521 -4.87 -4.86 38.21
C THR A 521 -6.23 -4.44 37.70
N TRP A 522 -7.27 -5.10 38.18
CA TRP A 522 -8.68 -4.75 37.99
C TRP A 522 -9.38 -4.82 39.35
N ARG A 523 -9.91 -3.71 39.84
CA ARG A 523 -10.68 -3.65 41.11
C ARG A 523 -9.88 -4.26 42.29
N ASP A 524 -8.65 -3.79 42.47
CA ASP A 524 -7.66 -4.28 43.45
C ASP A 524 -7.15 -5.74 43.27
N HIS A 525 -7.66 -6.49 42.29
CA HIS A 525 -7.18 -7.84 41.98
C HIS A 525 -6.07 -7.84 40.91
N LEU A 526 -5.00 -8.60 41.11
CA LEU A 526 -3.94 -8.82 40.12
C LEU A 526 -4.40 -9.84 39.07
N VAL A 527 -4.58 -9.38 37.83
CA VAL A 527 -5.13 -10.16 36.71
C VAL A 527 -4.09 -10.50 35.65
N VAL A 528 -2.98 -9.76 35.59
CA VAL A 528 -1.82 -10.06 34.74
C VAL A 528 -0.54 -9.84 35.54
N ASP A 529 0.36 -10.82 35.51
CA ASP A 529 1.74 -10.73 36.00
C ASP A 529 2.66 -11.46 35.02
N VAL A 530 3.21 -10.71 34.05
CA VAL A 530 4.03 -11.24 32.94
C VAL A 530 5.36 -10.48 32.78
N PRO A 531 6.44 -11.14 32.31
CA PRO A 531 7.58 -10.43 31.75
C PRO A 531 7.18 -9.85 30.36
N PRO A 532 7.40 -8.55 30.06
CA PRO A 532 7.00 -7.97 28.78
C PRO A 532 7.64 -8.68 27.57
N GLY A 533 8.94 -8.97 27.66
CA GLY A 533 9.68 -9.65 26.59
C GLY A 533 9.21 -11.08 26.30
N SER A 534 8.49 -11.75 27.21
CA SER A 534 7.98 -13.10 26.87
C SER A 534 6.76 -13.09 25.95
N LEU A 535 6.11 -11.93 25.80
CA LEU A 535 5.04 -11.71 24.83
C LEU A 535 5.60 -11.29 23.46
N VAL A 536 6.72 -10.56 23.43
CA VAL A 536 7.29 -9.94 22.21
C VAL A 536 8.49 -10.73 21.65
N ASP A 537 9.50 -10.98 22.48
CA ASP A 537 10.81 -11.52 22.09
C ASP A 537 10.82 -13.05 22.13
N ASP A 538 10.26 -13.66 23.19
CA ASP A 538 10.17 -15.12 23.32
C ASP A 538 9.11 -15.76 22.41
N GLY A 539 8.45 -15.01 21.51
CA GLY A 539 7.45 -15.56 20.60
C GLY A 539 7.94 -16.79 19.80
N PRO A 540 7.04 -17.69 19.38
CA PRO A 540 7.40 -18.80 18.50
C PRO A 540 8.04 -18.28 17.20
N VAL A 541 9.04 -18.99 16.69
CA VAL A 541 9.68 -18.70 15.40
C VAL A 541 9.84 -20.02 14.64
N TYR A 542 9.16 -20.14 13.51
CA TYR A 542 9.06 -21.37 12.74
C TYR A 542 9.91 -21.32 11.47
N ALA A 543 10.88 -22.23 11.37
CA ALA A 543 11.43 -22.64 10.08
C ALA A 543 10.41 -23.58 9.39
N ARG A 544 9.38 -22.97 8.78
CA ARG A 544 8.32 -23.70 8.05
C ARG A 544 8.92 -24.53 6.91
N PRO A 545 8.37 -25.72 6.58
CA PRO A 545 8.80 -26.47 5.41
C PRO A 545 8.58 -25.67 4.12
N MET A 546 9.53 -25.75 3.19
CA MET A 546 9.44 -25.12 1.87
C MET A 546 9.60 -26.18 0.77
N ARG A 547 8.83 -26.06 -0.31
CA ARG A 547 8.92 -26.91 -1.50
C ARG A 547 8.38 -26.15 -2.70
N GLU A 548 9.18 -26.03 -3.75
CA GLU A 548 8.78 -25.49 -5.06
C GLU A 548 7.41 -26.07 -5.53
N PRO A 549 6.48 -25.22 -6.02
CA PRO A 549 5.19 -25.68 -6.54
C PRO A 549 5.34 -26.68 -7.68
N ALA A 550 4.72 -27.85 -7.57
CA ALA A 550 4.94 -28.98 -8.47
C ALA A 550 4.45 -28.75 -9.91
N ASP A 551 3.64 -27.72 -10.12
CA ASP A 551 3.11 -27.25 -11.41
C ASP A 551 3.99 -26.18 -12.07
N LEU A 552 4.93 -25.55 -11.35
CA LEU A 552 5.69 -24.38 -11.80
C LEU A 552 6.41 -24.62 -13.14
N ILE A 553 7.03 -25.80 -13.30
CA ILE A 553 7.73 -26.18 -14.54
C ILE A 553 6.79 -26.36 -15.74
N LEU A 554 5.51 -26.69 -15.52
CA LEU A 554 4.50 -26.79 -16.58
C LEU A 554 3.95 -25.40 -16.91
N LEU A 555 3.69 -24.59 -15.88
CA LEU A 555 3.26 -23.20 -16.01
C LEU A 555 4.29 -22.38 -16.80
N GLN A 556 5.58 -22.50 -16.48
CA GLN A 556 6.67 -21.82 -17.19
C GLN A 556 6.94 -22.35 -18.61
N ALA A 557 6.47 -23.56 -18.93
CA ALA A 557 6.57 -24.11 -20.29
C ALA A 557 5.47 -23.61 -21.23
N ASP A 558 4.30 -23.25 -20.71
CA ASP A 558 3.15 -22.76 -21.49
C ASP A 558 3.28 -21.27 -21.83
N ARG A 559 4.13 -20.96 -22.81
CA ARG A 559 4.57 -19.59 -23.10
C ARG A 559 3.61 -18.77 -23.96
N ALA A 560 3.24 -17.58 -23.50
CA ALA A 560 2.37 -16.66 -24.23
C ALA A 560 2.95 -16.18 -25.58
N GLU A 561 4.28 -16.20 -25.77
CA GLU A 561 4.91 -15.85 -27.06
C GLU A 561 4.50 -16.79 -28.23
N THR A 562 3.92 -17.95 -27.90
CA THR A 562 3.39 -18.92 -28.87
C THR A 562 1.94 -18.65 -29.28
N LEU A 563 1.23 -17.75 -28.58
CA LEU A 563 -0.18 -17.44 -28.84
C LEU A 563 -0.38 -16.71 -30.18
N PRO A 564 -1.58 -16.79 -30.79
CA PRO A 564 -1.88 -16.10 -32.06
C PRO A 564 -1.88 -14.57 -31.91
N ARG A 565 -0.82 -13.93 -32.39
CA ARG A 565 -0.67 -12.46 -32.37
C ARG A 565 -1.32 -11.76 -33.57
N PRO A 566 -1.94 -10.58 -33.39
CA PRO A 566 -2.29 -9.66 -34.48
C PRO A 566 -1.10 -9.41 -35.43
N ALA A 567 -1.38 -9.34 -36.73
CA ALA A 567 -0.37 -9.17 -37.78
C ALA A 567 -0.76 -8.17 -38.88
N ASP A 568 -1.93 -7.54 -38.76
CA ASP A 568 -2.50 -6.62 -39.73
C ASP A 568 -3.03 -5.33 -39.04
N PRO A 569 -3.11 -4.21 -39.79
CA PRO A 569 -3.69 -2.93 -39.38
C PRO A 569 -4.94 -2.98 -38.48
N ASP A 570 -5.97 -3.71 -38.90
CA ASP A 570 -7.28 -3.65 -38.26
C ASP A 570 -7.28 -4.47 -36.97
N ALA A 571 -6.66 -5.66 -36.96
CA ALA A 571 -6.49 -6.48 -35.76
C ALA A 571 -5.61 -5.78 -34.70
N LEU A 572 -4.58 -5.03 -35.10
CA LEU A 572 -3.79 -4.20 -34.19
C LEU A 572 -4.65 -3.09 -33.56
N ARG A 573 -5.43 -2.38 -34.38
CA ARG A 573 -6.35 -1.31 -33.94
C ARG A 573 -7.40 -1.81 -32.95
N GLU A 574 -8.03 -2.95 -33.25
CA GLU A 574 -8.97 -3.60 -32.33
C GLU A 574 -8.31 -4.05 -31.03
N THR A 575 -7.05 -4.47 -31.08
CA THR A 575 -6.30 -4.87 -29.88
C THR A 575 -6.04 -3.67 -28.97
N VAL A 576 -5.65 -2.50 -29.50
CA VAL A 576 -5.55 -1.27 -28.67
C VAL A 576 -6.87 -0.96 -27.99
N LEU A 577 -7.98 -0.91 -28.75
CA LEU A 577 -9.30 -0.58 -28.23
C LEU A 577 -9.83 -1.61 -27.20
N ARG A 578 -9.42 -2.88 -27.31
CA ARG A 578 -9.74 -3.92 -26.32
C ARG A 578 -8.91 -3.76 -25.04
N MET A 579 -7.61 -3.51 -25.18
CA MET A 579 -6.67 -3.37 -24.07
C MET A 579 -7.04 -2.18 -23.18
N ILE A 580 -7.14 -0.97 -23.75
CA ILE A 580 -7.45 0.25 -22.97
C ILE A 580 -8.85 0.22 -22.33
N ALA A 581 -9.73 -0.71 -22.73
CA ALA A 581 -11.06 -0.89 -22.17
C ALA A 581 -11.13 -2.03 -21.12
N ALA A 582 -10.05 -2.78 -20.90
CA ALA A 582 -9.97 -3.83 -19.88
C ALA A 582 -9.88 -3.23 -18.47
N PRO A 583 -10.44 -3.84 -17.41
CA PRO A 583 -10.51 -3.22 -16.08
C PRO A 583 -9.16 -2.75 -15.48
N ASN A 584 -8.08 -3.49 -15.76
CA ASN A 584 -6.74 -3.19 -15.26
C ASN A 584 -6.09 -2.01 -16.00
N LEU A 585 -6.38 -1.86 -17.30
CA LEU A 585 -5.86 -0.81 -18.18
C LEU A 585 -6.84 0.35 -18.48
N ALA A 586 -8.06 0.29 -17.94
CA ALA A 586 -9.06 1.32 -18.06
C ALA A 586 -8.87 2.44 -17.02
N ASP A 587 -9.43 3.61 -17.32
CA ASP A 587 -9.40 4.78 -16.46
C ASP A 587 -9.87 4.49 -15.02
N LYS A 588 -9.11 5.01 -14.05
CA LYS A 588 -9.37 4.88 -12.62
C LYS A 588 -10.07 6.12 -12.03
N THR A 589 -10.61 7.03 -12.84
CA THR A 589 -11.26 8.26 -12.33
C THR A 589 -12.49 7.96 -11.49
N TRP A 590 -13.30 6.95 -11.85
CA TRP A 590 -14.47 6.52 -11.03
C TRP A 590 -14.11 6.22 -9.57
N ILE A 591 -12.90 5.69 -9.32
CA ILE A 591 -12.37 5.45 -7.96
C ILE A 591 -11.84 6.78 -7.40
N THR A 592 -10.90 7.38 -8.12
CA THR A 592 -10.04 8.44 -7.60
C THR A 592 -10.70 9.83 -7.55
N GLU A 593 -11.86 10.03 -8.18
CA GLU A 593 -12.68 11.24 -8.03
C GLU A 593 -13.42 11.30 -6.67
N GLN A 594 -13.48 10.18 -5.95
CA GLN A 594 -14.05 10.08 -4.61
C GLN A 594 -13.05 10.49 -3.50
N TYR A 595 -11.78 10.69 -3.87
CA TYR A 595 -10.69 11.05 -2.96
C TYR A 595 -10.26 12.52 -3.17
N ASP A 596 -10.02 13.25 -2.07
CA ASP A 596 -9.33 14.55 -2.14
C ASP A 596 -7.88 14.35 -2.57
N ARG A 597 -7.34 15.29 -3.35
CA ARG A 597 -5.94 15.31 -3.81
C ARG A 597 -5.27 16.69 -3.72
N TYR A 598 -5.90 17.65 -3.04
CA TYR A 598 -5.51 19.07 -3.01
C TYR A 598 -5.39 19.68 -1.61
N VAL A 599 -5.96 19.03 -0.59
CA VAL A 599 -5.86 19.47 0.81
C VAL A 599 -4.40 19.58 1.24
N LEU A 600 -4.12 20.49 2.19
CA LEU A 600 -2.78 21.01 2.52
C LEU A 600 -2.07 21.80 1.41
N GLY A 601 -2.58 21.85 0.16
CA GLY A 601 -2.11 22.74 -0.90
C GLY A 601 -0.71 22.44 -1.45
N ASN A 602 -0.17 21.25 -1.18
CA ASN A 602 1.21 20.87 -1.48
C ASN A 602 1.36 19.72 -2.48
N THR A 603 0.25 19.15 -2.98
CA THR A 603 0.27 18.19 -4.10
C THR A 603 0.72 18.87 -5.40
N VAL A 604 1.61 18.21 -6.12
CA VAL A 604 2.23 18.71 -7.37
C VAL A 604 1.93 17.79 -8.55
N LEU A 605 2.04 16.47 -8.32
CA LEU A 605 1.54 15.41 -9.20
C LEU A 605 0.73 14.43 -8.33
N ALA A 606 -0.25 13.79 -8.94
CA ALA A 606 -1.17 12.84 -8.34
C ALA A 606 -1.87 12.06 -9.47
N GLN A 607 -2.53 10.96 -9.12
CA GLN A 607 -3.28 10.09 -10.03
C GLN A 607 -4.06 10.86 -11.12
N PRO A 608 -3.92 10.50 -12.41
CA PRO A 608 -3.28 9.30 -12.96
C PRO A 608 -1.77 9.41 -13.31
N GLU A 609 -1.03 10.43 -12.85
CA GLU A 609 0.42 10.49 -13.10
C GLU A 609 1.17 9.28 -12.48
N ASP A 610 2.30 8.85 -13.07
CA ASP A 610 3.07 7.65 -12.71
C ASP A 610 3.43 7.57 -11.21
N SER A 611 3.61 8.72 -10.55
CA SER A 611 3.92 8.79 -9.13
C SER A 611 3.36 10.06 -8.50
N GLY A 612 2.86 9.92 -7.26
CA GLY A 612 2.37 11.03 -6.46
C GLY A 612 3.53 11.90 -5.94
N VAL A 613 3.48 13.21 -6.16
CA VAL A 613 4.52 14.16 -5.76
C VAL A 613 3.97 15.23 -4.82
N ILE A 614 4.57 15.33 -3.63
CA ILE A 614 4.25 16.31 -2.58
C ILE A 614 5.45 17.24 -2.36
N ARG A 615 5.21 18.56 -2.31
CA ARG A 615 6.17 19.54 -1.78
C ARG A 615 6.17 19.50 -0.24
N ILE A 616 7.35 19.40 0.36
CA ILE A 616 7.52 19.30 1.83
C ILE A 616 8.21 20.52 2.45
N ASP A 617 8.82 21.40 1.64
CA ASP A 617 9.24 22.75 2.05
C ASP A 617 8.88 23.79 0.97
N GLU A 618 8.20 24.86 1.39
CA GLU A 618 7.84 25.98 0.52
C GLU A 618 9.01 26.93 0.24
N GLN A 619 10.08 26.91 1.04
CA GLN A 619 11.20 27.86 0.91
C GLN A 619 12.26 27.41 -0.10
N SER A 620 12.63 26.12 -0.07
CA SER A 620 13.53 25.50 -1.05
C SER A 620 12.80 24.94 -2.28
N GLY A 621 11.52 24.60 -2.15
CA GLY A 621 10.78 23.82 -3.15
C GLY A 621 10.95 22.31 -3.00
N LEU A 622 11.73 21.84 -2.01
CA LEU A 622 11.99 20.40 -1.76
C LEU A 622 10.69 19.59 -1.72
N GLY A 623 10.69 18.45 -2.39
CA GLY A 623 9.57 17.51 -2.40
C GLY A 623 9.98 16.05 -2.43
N VAL A 624 8.99 15.19 -2.31
CA VAL A 624 9.11 13.73 -2.42
C VAL A 624 8.15 13.18 -3.45
N ALA A 625 8.57 12.11 -4.11
CA ALA A 625 7.79 11.31 -5.05
C ALA A 625 7.60 9.90 -4.46
N LEU A 626 6.47 9.26 -4.73
CA LEU A 626 6.12 7.96 -4.15
C LEU A 626 5.31 7.11 -5.16
N SER A 627 5.70 5.84 -5.32
CA SER A 627 4.99 4.84 -6.14
C SER A 627 4.72 3.58 -5.31
N LEU A 628 3.72 2.78 -5.71
CA LEU A 628 3.30 1.52 -5.08
C LEU A 628 2.84 0.54 -6.15
N ASP A 629 3.59 -0.54 -6.34
CA ASP A 629 3.46 -1.41 -7.52
C ASP A 629 3.61 -2.89 -7.11
N GLY A 630 2.93 -3.82 -7.80
CA GLY A 630 2.90 -5.22 -7.35
C GLY A 630 2.18 -6.22 -8.26
N ASN A 631 2.68 -6.44 -9.48
CA ASN A 631 2.09 -7.40 -10.42
C ASN A 631 2.19 -8.86 -9.90
N GLY A 632 1.07 -9.35 -9.35
CA GLY A 632 0.96 -10.71 -8.79
C GLY A 632 1.02 -11.83 -9.82
N ARG A 633 0.76 -11.57 -11.11
CA ARG A 633 0.91 -12.59 -12.17
C ARG A 633 2.39 -12.88 -12.44
N TYR A 634 3.23 -11.86 -12.51
CA TYR A 634 4.68 -12.06 -12.61
C TYR A 634 5.23 -12.84 -11.43
N ALA A 635 4.84 -12.49 -10.19
CA ALA A 635 5.26 -13.20 -8.99
C ALA A 635 4.65 -14.62 -8.85
N ARG A 636 3.56 -14.93 -9.59
CA ARG A 636 3.01 -16.29 -9.72
C ARG A 636 3.79 -17.15 -10.72
N LEU A 637 4.35 -16.56 -11.77
CA LEU A 637 5.21 -17.22 -12.77
C LEU A 637 6.64 -17.43 -12.26
N ASP A 638 7.21 -16.44 -11.56
CA ASP A 638 8.47 -16.54 -10.83
C ASP A 638 8.45 -15.54 -9.65
N PRO A 639 8.41 -16.00 -8.38
CA PRO A 639 8.30 -15.09 -7.23
C PRO A 639 9.56 -14.23 -7.00
N TYR A 640 10.75 -14.71 -7.39
CA TYR A 640 11.99 -13.95 -7.23
C TYR A 640 12.10 -12.84 -8.29
N HIS A 641 11.88 -13.17 -9.56
CA HIS A 641 11.93 -12.20 -10.65
C HIS A 641 10.72 -11.26 -10.66
N GLY A 642 9.51 -11.76 -10.37
CA GLY A 642 8.30 -10.94 -10.22
C GLY A 642 8.42 -9.87 -9.12
N THR A 643 9.08 -10.20 -7.99
CA THR A 643 9.33 -9.19 -6.95
C THR A 643 10.41 -8.17 -7.35
N ARG A 644 11.42 -8.58 -8.13
CA ARG A 644 12.40 -7.64 -8.72
C ARG A 644 11.78 -6.75 -9.80
N LEU A 645 10.75 -7.22 -10.51
CA LEU A 645 9.94 -6.42 -11.44
C LEU A 645 9.12 -5.36 -10.68
N ALA A 646 8.36 -5.73 -9.66
CA ALA A 646 7.59 -4.78 -8.84
C ALA A 646 8.49 -3.68 -8.21
N LEU A 647 9.69 -4.05 -7.75
CA LEU A 647 10.70 -3.08 -7.29
C LEU A 647 11.18 -2.16 -8.42
N ALA A 648 11.44 -2.68 -9.62
CA ALA A 648 11.91 -1.92 -10.78
C ALA A 648 10.83 -0.96 -11.31
N GLU A 649 9.58 -1.39 -11.33
CA GLU A 649 8.40 -0.62 -11.69
C GLU A 649 8.23 0.58 -10.75
N ALA A 650 8.14 0.34 -9.43
CA ALA A 650 8.06 1.42 -8.44
C ALA A 650 9.27 2.37 -8.48
N TYR A 651 10.47 1.85 -8.71
CA TYR A 651 11.68 2.65 -8.86
C TYR A 651 11.64 3.56 -10.11
N ARG A 652 11.11 3.04 -11.22
CA ARG A 652 11.00 3.71 -12.50
C ARG A 652 9.86 4.73 -12.53
N ASN A 653 8.71 4.41 -11.93
CA ASN A 653 7.55 5.29 -11.76
C ASN A 653 7.89 6.52 -10.91
N VAL A 654 8.70 6.36 -9.85
CA VAL A 654 9.33 7.49 -9.15
C VAL A 654 10.27 8.26 -10.08
N ALA A 655 11.14 7.58 -10.81
CA ALA A 655 12.21 8.21 -11.59
C ALA A 655 11.74 9.00 -12.83
N VAL A 656 10.64 8.60 -13.51
CA VAL A 656 10.09 9.34 -14.66
C VAL A 656 9.61 10.74 -14.28
N THR A 657 9.19 10.96 -13.02
CA THR A 657 8.88 12.31 -12.51
C THR A 657 10.11 13.24 -12.43
N GLY A 658 11.31 12.71 -12.59
CA GLY A 658 12.58 13.39 -12.36
C GLY A 658 13.10 13.27 -10.93
N ALA A 659 12.37 12.60 -10.03
CA ALA A 659 12.81 12.35 -8.67
C ALA A 659 13.94 11.31 -8.61
N LYS A 660 14.84 11.42 -7.62
CA LYS A 660 15.82 10.36 -7.33
C LYS A 660 15.24 9.37 -6.31
N PRO A 661 15.06 8.08 -6.63
CA PRO A 661 14.69 7.06 -5.65
C PRO A 661 15.75 6.88 -4.55
N ILE A 662 15.33 6.67 -3.30
CA ILE A 662 16.22 6.59 -2.13
C ILE A 662 15.88 5.50 -1.10
N ALA A 663 14.65 4.99 -1.06
CA ALA A 663 14.21 4.08 0.01
C ALA A 663 12.98 3.25 -0.40
N VAL A 664 12.76 2.12 0.28
CA VAL A 664 11.71 1.15 -0.06
C VAL A 664 10.87 0.77 1.16
N THR A 665 9.55 0.66 0.99
CA THR A 665 8.63 -0.05 1.91
C THR A 665 7.94 -1.20 1.16
N ASN A 666 7.29 -2.12 1.87
CA ASN A 666 6.65 -3.29 1.24
C ASN A 666 5.47 -3.84 2.05
N CYS A 667 4.48 -4.39 1.35
CA CYS A 667 3.40 -5.18 1.94
C CYS A 667 3.31 -6.54 1.23
N LEU A 668 3.69 -7.60 1.93
CA LEU A 668 3.82 -8.95 1.37
C LEU A 668 2.54 -9.74 1.60
N ASN A 669 1.68 -9.86 0.58
CA ASN A 669 0.41 -10.57 0.66
C ASN A 669 0.51 -11.98 0.08
N PHE A 670 0.25 -12.99 0.91
CA PHE A 670 0.40 -14.42 0.61
C PHE A 670 -0.71 -15.26 1.25
N GLY A 671 -0.87 -16.50 0.77
CA GLY A 671 -1.75 -17.51 1.38
C GLY A 671 -1.23 -18.04 2.72
N SER A 672 -1.62 -19.25 3.10
CA SER A 672 -1.18 -19.88 4.35
C SER A 672 0.31 -20.25 4.31
N PRO A 673 1.14 -19.83 5.29
CA PRO A 673 2.54 -20.24 5.42
C PRO A 673 2.69 -21.69 5.92
N GLU A 674 1.58 -22.41 6.08
CA GLU A 674 1.56 -23.84 6.38
C GLU A 674 1.63 -24.70 5.11
N ASP A 675 1.30 -24.13 3.94
CA ASP A 675 1.57 -24.79 2.65
C ASP A 675 3.03 -24.57 2.21
N PRO A 676 3.81 -25.64 1.95
CA PRO A 676 5.22 -25.51 1.59
C PRO A 676 5.50 -24.79 0.26
N GLY A 677 4.52 -24.74 -0.66
CA GLY A 677 4.59 -24.00 -1.92
C GLY A 677 4.43 -22.50 -1.69
N VAL A 678 3.41 -22.10 -0.94
CA VAL A 678 3.21 -20.69 -0.55
C VAL A 678 4.40 -20.17 0.26
N MET A 679 4.90 -20.96 1.21
CA MET A 679 6.06 -20.60 2.03
C MET A 679 7.34 -20.45 1.17
N TRP A 680 7.53 -21.31 0.17
CA TRP A 680 8.63 -21.18 -0.80
C TRP A 680 8.50 -19.91 -1.66
N GLN A 681 7.30 -19.61 -2.16
CA GLN A 681 7.03 -18.38 -2.91
C GLN A 681 7.31 -17.13 -2.08
N PHE A 682 6.92 -17.10 -0.81
CA PHE A 682 7.25 -16.01 0.11
C PHE A 682 8.77 -15.85 0.33
N ALA A 683 9.47 -16.95 0.58
CA ALA A 683 10.92 -16.92 0.82
C ALA A 683 11.69 -16.38 -0.40
N GLU A 684 11.29 -16.80 -1.62
CA GLU A 684 11.89 -16.34 -2.87
C GLU A 684 11.53 -14.88 -3.20
N ALA A 685 10.31 -14.43 -2.88
CA ALA A 685 9.92 -13.02 -3.01
C ALA A 685 10.71 -12.10 -2.07
N VAL A 686 10.82 -12.46 -0.79
CA VAL A 686 11.66 -11.73 0.19
C VAL A 686 13.12 -11.70 -0.25
N ARG A 687 13.63 -12.82 -0.79
CA ARG A 687 14.98 -12.90 -1.36
C ARG A 687 15.13 -11.96 -2.57
N GLY A 688 14.14 -11.92 -3.47
CA GLY A 688 14.10 -11.05 -4.64
C GLY A 688 14.13 -9.57 -4.29
N LEU A 689 13.30 -9.14 -3.34
CA LEU A 689 13.31 -7.76 -2.85
C LEU A 689 14.63 -7.41 -2.16
N ALA A 690 15.16 -8.29 -1.30
CA ALA A 690 16.41 -8.02 -0.58
C ALA A 690 17.63 -7.95 -1.52
N ASP A 691 17.73 -8.86 -2.49
CA ASP A 691 18.80 -8.86 -3.49
C ASP A 691 18.69 -7.64 -4.43
N GLY A 692 17.48 -7.25 -4.82
CA GLY A 692 17.24 -6.08 -5.68
C GLY A 692 17.50 -4.73 -4.99
N CYS A 693 17.09 -4.58 -3.73
CA CYS A 693 17.37 -3.39 -2.91
C CYS A 693 18.88 -3.17 -2.72
N LEU A 694 19.64 -4.25 -2.49
CA LEU A 694 21.11 -4.23 -2.42
C LEU A 694 21.74 -3.83 -3.76
N GLU A 695 21.23 -4.34 -4.88
CA GLU A 695 21.74 -4.05 -6.23
C GLU A 695 21.50 -2.60 -6.68
N LEU A 696 20.31 -2.05 -6.40
CA LEU A 696 19.96 -0.66 -6.65
C LEU A 696 20.67 0.31 -5.68
N GLY A 697 20.92 -0.13 -4.45
CA GLY A 697 21.54 0.66 -3.38
C GLY A 697 20.54 1.48 -2.55
N ILE A 698 19.29 1.02 -2.44
CA ILE A 698 18.22 1.66 -1.64
C ILE A 698 17.68 0.69 -0.58
N PRO A 699 17.64 1.06 0.72
CA PRO A 699 17.27 0.13 1.78
C PRO A 699 15.76 -0.02 1.94
N VAL A 700 15.34 -1.19 2.45
CA VAL A 700 13.99 -1.37 3.00
C VAL A 700 13.93 -0.69 4.37
N THR A 701 13.01 0.26 4.54
CA THR A 701 12.82 1.05 5.77
C THR A 701 11.95 0.32 6.79
N GLY A 702 10.91 -0.37 6.29
CA GLY A 702 9.91 -1.12 7.04
C GLY A 702 8.84 -1.67 6.10
N GLY A 703 7.85 -2.37 6.65
CA GLY A 703 6.79 -3.00 5.86
C GLY A 703 5.92 -3.94 6.68
N ASN A 704 5.03 -4.65 6.01
CA ASN A 704 4.01 -5.53 6.59
C ASN A 704 3.97 -6.91 5.89
N VAL A 705 3.51 -7.95 6.60
CA VAL A 705 3.25 -9.28 6.02
C VAL A 705 1.80 -9.70 6.30
N SER A 706 1.05 -9.94 5.23
CA SER A 706 -0.29 -10.50 5.26
C SER A 706 -0.25 -11.96 4.80
N PHE A 707 -0.43 -12.88 5.74
CA PHE A 707 -0.58 -14.31 5.47
C PHE A 707 -2.05 -14.73 5.50
N TYR A 708 -2.32 -16.01 5.16
CA TYR A 708 -3.66 -16.62 5.19
C TYR A 708 -4.70 -15.95 4.26
N ASN A 709 -4.25 -15.25 3.21
CA ASN A 709 -5.12 -14.77 2.12
C ASN A 709 -5.51 -15.95 1.21
N GLN A 710 -6.40 -16.82 1.70
CA GLN A 710 -6.97 -17.94 0.95
C GLN A 710 -8.36 -18.35 1.45
N THR A 711 -9.18 -18.84 0.52
CA THR A 711 -10.48 -19.48 0.82
C THR A 711 -10.39 -20.97 0.53
N GLY A 712 -10.60 -21.80 1.55
CA GLY A 712 -10.34 -23.24 1.49
C GLY A 712 -8.90 -23.52 1.04
N ALA A 713 -8.73 -24.21 -0.09
CA ALA A 713 -7.43 -24.53 -0.68
C ALA A 713 -6.96 -23.54 -1.77
N ALA A 714 -7.75 -22.51 -2.11
CA ALA A 714 -7.42 -21.54 -3.15
C ALA A 714 -6.76 -20.29 -2.54
N ALA A 715 -5.45 -20.19 -2.67
CA ALA A 715 -4.68 -18.99 -2.29
C ALA A 715 -4.65 -17.95 -3.43
N ILE A 716 -4.52 -16.68 -3.03
CA ILE A 716 -4.18 -15.59 -3.95
C ILE A 716 -2.87 -15.87 -4.69
N HIS A 717 -2.60 -15.13 -5.76
CA HIS A 717 -1.25 -15.05 -6.29
C HIS A 717 -0.30 -14.38 -5.27
N PRO A 718 0.98 -14.78 -5.22
CA PRO A 718 2.01 -14.04 -4.48
C PRO A 718 1.95 -12.55 -4.84
N THR A 719 1.61 -11.69 -3.89
CA THR A 719 1.41 -10.25 -4.16
C THR A 719 2.27 -9.40 -3.23
N PRO A 720 3.59 -9.33 -3.51
CA PRO A 720 4.50 -8.41 -2.85
C PRO A 720 4.31 -7.00 -3.44
N VAL A 721 3.55 -6.15 -2.76
CA VAL A 721 3.45 -4.73 -3.14
C VAL A 721 4.71 -4.02 -2.64
N VAL A 722 5.41 -3.33 -3.53
CA VAL A 722 6.64 -2.60 -3.24
C VAL A 722 6.36 -1.11 -3.39
N GLY A 723 6.66 -0.33 -2.34
CA GLY A 723 6.54 1.13 -2.37
C GLY A 723 7.91 1.78 -2.40
N VAL A 724 8.17 2.67 -3.35
CA VAL A 724 9.49 3.35 -3.48
C VAL A 724 9.34 4.85 -3.28
N LEU A 725 10.17 5.41 -2.40
CA LEU A 725 10.27 6.84 -2.11
C LEU A 725 11.42 7.46 -2.91
N GLY A 726 11.18 8.61 -3.54
CA GLY A 726 12.20 9.47 -4.13
C GLY A 726 12.13 10.93 -3.66
N VAL A 727 13.16 11.71 -3.99
CA VAL A 727 13.31 13.14 -3.62
C VAL A 727 13.53 14.01 -4.86
N LEU A 728 12.94 15.20 -4.84
CA LEU A 728 13.13 16.31 -5.79
C LEU A 728 13.68 17.52 -5.02
N ASP A 729 14.87 18.01 -5.39
CA ASP A 729 15.49 19.19 -4.74
C ASP A 729 14.61 20.46 -4.85
N ASP A 730 13.90 20.60 -5.97
CA ASP A 730 12.81 21.55 -6.18
C ASP A 730 11.74 20.89 -7.07
N VAL A 731 10.51 20.78 -6.54
CA VAL A 731 9.35 20.20 -7.24
C VAL A 731 9.02 20.89 -8.55
N ALA A 732 9.40 22.16 -8.77
CA ALA A 732 9.10 22.85 -10.04
C ALA A 732 9.69 22.12 -11.27
N ASN A 733 10.74 21.30 -11.07
CA ASN A 733 11.39 20.51 -12.10
C ASN A 733 10.70 19.16 -12.38
N ARG A 734 9.60 18.83 -11.69
CA ARG A 734 8.85 17.58 -11.91
C ARG A 734 8.39 17.44 -13.37
N VAL A 735 8.46 16.23 -13.90
CA VAL A 735 8.01 15.87 -15.25
C VAL A 735 6.69 15.10 -15.15
N PRO A 736 5.64 15.46 -15.92
CA PRO A 736 4.37 14.73 -15.96
C PRO A 736 4.36 13.64 -17.04
N MET A 737 3.39 12.73 -17.00
CA MET A 737 3.16 11.68 -18.00
C MET A 737 2.68 12.25 -19.35
N GLY A 738 1.88 13.31 -19.30
CA GLY A 738 1.03 13.75 -20.40
C GLY A 738 1.73 14.62 -21.44
N PHE A 739 1.51 14.34 -22.73
CA PHE A 739 2.06 15.16 -23.82
C PHE A 739 1.61 16.62 -23.71
N VAL A 740 2.53 17.56 -23.94
CA VAL A 740 2.30 18.99 -23.72
C VAL A 740 2.04 19.71 -25.05
N SER A 741 0.97 20.50 -25.13
CA SER A 741 0.69 21.34 -26.30
C SER A 741 1.60 22.57 -26.30
N ARG A 742 2.31 22.82 -27.41
CA ARG A 742 3.29 23.92 -27.51
C ARG A 742 2.68 25.21 -28.10
N PRO A 743 3.06 26.40 -27.59
CA PRO A 743 2.76 27.67 -28.24
C PRO A 743 3.20 27.67 -29.71
N GLY A 744 2.37 28.25 -30.59
CA GLY A 744 2.69 28.36 -32.01
C GLY A 744 2.50 27.09 -32.85
N GLY A 745 2.10 25.96 -32.25
CA GLY A 745 1.88 24.70 -32.97
C GLY A 745 3.16 23.92 -33.27
N GLU A 746 4.19 24.08 -32.43
CA GLU A 746 5.37 23.21 -32.46
C GLU A 746 5.04 21.82 -31.90
N HIS A 747 5.87 20.83 -32.23
CA HIS A 747 5.79 19.45 -31.74
C HIS A 747 7.01 19.12 -30.88
N ASP A 748 6.84 18.26 -29.89
CA ASP A 748 7.95 17.60 -29.20
C ASP A 748 8.32 16.30 -29.92
N GLN A 749 9.57 15.88 -29.81
CA GLN A 749 10.03 14.60 -30.36
C GLN A 749 9.83 13.50 -29.33
N ILE A 750 9.16 12.41 -29.73
CA ILE A 750 8.84 11.28 -28.85
C ILE A 750 9.95 10.24 -28.99
N TYR A 751 10.63 9.97 -27.89
CA TYR A 751 11.68 8.96 -27.77
C TYR A 751 11.20 7.78 -26.93
N LEU A 752 11.51 6.57 -27.38
CA LEU A 752 11.48 5.36 -26.55
C LEU A 752 12.88 5.14 -25.96
N LEU A 753 12.96 4.89 -24.66
CA LEU A 753 14.16 4.49 -23.94
C LEU A 753 14.11 3.00 -23.61
N GLY A 754 15.27 2.35 -23.58
CA GLY A 754 15.39 0.91 -23.33
C GLY A 754 15.23 0.05 -24.60
N GLU A 755 15.05 -1.26 -24.41
CA GLU A 755 14.95 -2.25 -25.50
C GLU A 755 13.65 -3.07 -25.35
N THR A 756 12.88 -3.22 -26.43
CA THR A 756 11.70 -4.09 -26.46
C THR A 756 12.08 -5.47 -26.97
N HIS A 757 11.76 -6.52 -26.21
CA HIS A 757 12.01 -7.91 -26.56
C HIS A 757 10.71 -8.63 -26.94
N VAL A 758 10.74 -9.96 -27.12
CA VAL A 758 9.53 -10.77 -27.34
C VAL A 758 9.13 -11.38 -26.00
N GLU A 759 8.63 -10.54 -25.11
CA GLU A 759 8.21 -10.91 -23.75
C GLU A 759 6.72 -10.58 -23.60
N LEU A 760 5.90 -11.63 -23.47
CA LEU A 760 4.43 -11.55 -23.46
C LEU A 760 3.81 -12.44 -22.37
N SER A 761 4.60 -13.28 -21.72
CA SER A 761 4.18 -14.24 -20.70
C SER A 761 3.85 -13.53 -19.39
N GLY A 762 2.61 -13.73 -18.91
CA GLY A 762 2.03 -13.03 -17.77
C GLY A 762 1.32 -11.71 -18.10
N SER A 763 1.41 -11.23 -19.34
CA SER A 763 0.96 -9.88 -19.74
C SER A 763 -0.54 -9.63 -19.67
N GLU A 764 -0.92 -8.35 -19.59
CA GLU A 764 -2.32 -7.95 -19.76
C GLU A 764 -2.84 -8.35 -21.15
N TRP A 765 -2.01 -8.38 -22.20
CA TRP A 765 -2.47 -8.89 -23.51
C TRP A 765 -2.81 -10.39 -23.48
N ALA A 766 -1.94 -11.21 -22.87
CA ALA A 766 -2.17 -12.64 -22.72
C ALA A 766 -3.44 -12.91 -21.90
N TRP A 767 -3.67 -12.12 -20.85
CA TRP A 767 -4.87 -12.19 -20.04
C TRP A 767 -6.14 -11.72 -20.78
N VAL A 768 -6.14 -10.49 -21.30
CA VAL A 768 -7.32 -9.84 -21.91
C VAL A 768 -7.76 -10.49 -23.23
N THR A 769 -6.82 -11.02 -24.03
CA THR A 769 -7.15 -11.63 -25.33
C THR A 769 -7.25 -13.17 -25.28
N HIS A 770 -6.57 -13.83 -24.34
CA HIS A 770 -6.50 -15.30 -24.30
C HIS A 770 -6.87 -15.95 -22.95
N GLN A 771 -7.12 -15.16 -21.90
CA GLN A 771 -7.28 -15.63 -20.51
C GLN A 771 -6.12 -16.53 -20.06
N HIS A 772 -4.92 -16.20 -20.55
CA HIS A 772 -3.72 -17.00 -20.40
C HIS A 772 -2.83 -16.49 -19.26
N LEU A 773 -2.33 -17.42 -18.45
CA LEU A 773 -1.26 -17.20 -17.49
C LEU A 773 -0.29 -18.37 -17.58
N GLY A 774 0.91 -18.10 -18.09
CA GLY A 774 1.97 -19.08 -18.28
C GLY A 774 3.22 -18.44 -18.89
N GLY A 775 4.30 -19.20 -18.95
CA GLY A 775 5.63 -18.75 -19.36
C GLY A 775 6.45 -18.16 -18.21
N VAL A 776 7.44 -17.34 -18.55
CA VAL A 776 8.31 -16.64 -17.57
C VAL A 776 8.10 -15.14 -17.69
N PRO A 777 8.11 -14.37 -16.58
CA PRO A 777 7.89 -12.93 -16.63
C PRO A 777 9.07 -12.21 -17.31
N PRO A 778 8.91 -10.93 -17.71
CA PRO A 778 9.96 -10.15 -18.37
C PRO A 778 11.29 -10.11 -17.60
N GLN A 779 12.42 -10.05 -18.30
CA GLN A 779 13.73 -10.00 -17.66
C GLN A 779 14.09 -8.58 -17.18
N VAL A 780 14.47 -8.49 -15.91
CA VAL A 780 14.82 -7.22 -15.24
C VAL A 780 16.32 -7.11 -14.92
N ASP A 781 16.93 -6.05 -15.43
CA ASP A 781 18.31 -5.61 -15.21
C ASP A 781 18.27 -4.31 -14.39
N LEU A 782 18.48 -4.43 -13.08
CA LEU A 782 18.42 -3.29 -12.16
C LEU A 782 19.60 -2.32 -12.35
N GLY A 783 20.68 -2.76 -13.00
CA GLY A 783 21.76 -1.89 -13.46
C GLY A 783 21.31 -0.95 -14.57
N ARG A 784 20.51 -1.43 -15.52
CA ARG A 784 19.83 -0.61 -16.55
C ARG A 784 18.78 0.30 -15.94
N GLU A 785 17.96 -0.17 -15.00
CA GLU A 785 16.95 0.67 -14.32
C GLU A 785 17.60 1.86 -13.59
N ARG A 786 18.71 1.64 -12.87
CA ARG A 786 19.47 2.76 -12.27
C ARG A 786 20.01 3.73 -13.31
N ALA A 787 20.55 3.24 -14.43
CA ALA A 787 21.06 4.10 -15.50
C ALA A 787 19.94 4.93 -16.17
N LEU A 788 18.75 4.35 -16.33
CA LEU A 788 17.54 5.03 -16.80
C LEU A 788 17.08 6.09 -15.80
N ALA A 789 17.03 5.79 -14.50
CA ALA A 789 16.66 6.76 -13.47
C ALA A 789 17.66 7.93 -13.35
N GLU A 790 18.97 7.66 -13.43
CA GLU A 790 20.00 8.71 -13.46
C GLU A 790 19.91 9.60 -14.71
N LEU A 791 19.53 9.03 -15.86
CA LEU A 791 19.24 9.76 -17.09
C LEU A 791 18.01 10.67 -16.91
N LEU A 792 16.89 10.13 -16.42
CA LEU A 792 15.62 10.83 -16.27
C LEU A 792 15.73 12.00 -15.28
N ALA A 793 16.32 11.76 -14.10
CA ALA A 793 16.51 12.79 -13.08
C ALA A 793 17.41 13.94 -13.58
N GLU A 794 18.53 13.64 -14.26
CA GLU A 794 19.38 14.68 -14.83
C GLU A 794 18.69 15.42 -15.99
N ALA A 795 18.02 14.71 -16.89
CA ALA A 795 17.29 15.31 -18.02
C ALA A 795 16.12 16.21 -17.57
N ALA A 796 15.43 15.85 -16.49
CA ALA A 796 14.45 16.70 -15.82
C ALA A 796 15.11 17.96 -15.24
N ARG A 797 16.20 17.79 -14.46
CA ARG A 797 16.97 18.87 -13.82
C ARG A 797 17.56 19.88 -14.80
N VAL A 798 17.88 19.48 -16.04
CA VAL A 798 18.31 20.39 -17.12
C VAL A 798 17.20 20.80 -18.10
N GLY A 799 15.93 20.51 -17.79
CA GLY A 799 14.78 20.94 -18.59
C GLY A 799 14.78 20.39 -20.02
N HIS A 800 15.24 19.15 -20.21
CA HIS A 800 15.27 18.45 -21.51
C HIS A 800 14.05 17.55 -21.75
N LEU A 801 13.18 17.40 -20.74
CA LEU A 801 11.95 16.63 -20.81
C LEU A 801 10.72 17.55 -20.75
N SER A 802 9.65 17.13 -21.41
CA SER A 802 8.36 17.84 -21.47
C SER A 802 7.26 16.97 -20.87
N SER A 803 7.32 15.68 -21.18
CA SER A 803 6.67 14.60 -20.46
C SER A 803 7.60 13.38 -20.43
N ALA A 804 7.39 12.50 -19.45
CA ALA A 804 8.04 11.21 -19.31
C ALA A 804 7.07 10.26 -18.61
N HIS A 805 6.96 9.05 -19.13
CA HIS A 805 5.98 8.05 -18.70
C HIS A 805 6.60 6.66 -18.83
N ASP A 806 6.30 5.79 -17.88
CA ASP A 806 6.72 4.39 -17.85
C ASP A 806 6.13 3.54 -19.01
N LEU A 807 6.68 2.32 -19.17
CA LEU A 807 6.08 1.23 -19.95
C LEU A 807 5.94 -0.01 -19.04
N SER A 808 4.77 -0.13 -18.41
CA SER A 808 4.32 -1.24 -17.55
C SER A 808 3.29 -2.12 -18.29
N ASP A 809 2.21 -2.53 -17.62
CA ASP A 809 1.11 -3.33 -18.16
C ASP A 809 0.54 -2.69 -19.46
N GLY A 810 0.27 -3.51 -20.48
CA GLY A 810 -0.19 -3.07 -21.80
C GLY A 810 0.89 -2.46 -22.71
N GLY A 811 2.04 -2.08 -22.16
CA GLY A 811 3.22 -1.62 -22.91
C GLY A 811 3.05 -0.29 -23.64
N LEU A 812 3.87 -0.06 -24.68
CA LEU A 812 3.95 1.21 -25.42
C LEU A 812 2.60 1.70 -25.97
N ALA A 813 1.69 0.79 -26.33
CA ALA A 813 0.34 1.13 -26.78
C ALA A 813 -0.50 1.78 -25.67
N GLN A 814 -0.39 1.30 -24.43
CA GLN A 814 -1.03 1.91 -23.26
C GLN A 814 -0.43 3.28 -23.01
N SER A 815 0.90 3.37 -22.86
CA SER A 815 1.61 4.63 -22.56
C SER A 815 1.32 5.72 -23.60
N LEU A 816 1.26 5.37 -24.89
CA LEU A 816 0.89 6.31 -25.95
C LEU A 816 -0.53 6.83 -25.82
N VAL A 817 -1.49 5.99 -25.42
CA VAL A 817 -2.89 6.40 -25.24
C VAL A 817 -3.03 7.28 -24.00
N GLU A 818 -2.44 6.90 -22.87
CA GLU A 818 -2.50 7.68 -21.63
C GLU A 818 -1.84 9.06 -21.79
N SER A 819 -0.59 9.12 -22.30
CA SER A 819 0.09 10.40 -22.59
C SER A 819 -0.69 11.28 -23.57
N CYS A 820 -1.43 10.70 -24.53
CA CYS A 820 -2.31 11.45 -25.44
C CYS A 820 -3.57 11.98 -24.73
N LEU A 821 -4.25 11.13 -23.96
CA LEU A 821 -5.52 11.47 -23.30
C LEU A 821 -5.34 12.48 -22.17
N ARG A 822 -4.23 12.41 -21.42
CA ARG A 822 -3.96 13.23 -20.23
C ARG A 822 -4.18 14.74 -20.45
N ASN A 823 -3.80 15.25 -21.62
CA ASN A 823 -3.95 16.66 -22.01
C ASN A 823 -4.74 16.85 -23.33
N GLY A 824 -5.27 15.78 -23.93
CA GLY A 824 -5.93 15.83 -25.25
C GLY A 824 -4.99 16.20 -26.41
N VAL A 825 -3.72 15.76 -26.36
CA VAL A 825 -2.69 16.06 -27.37
C VAL A 825 -2.41 14.79 -28.16
N GLY A 826 -2.65 14.82 -29.47
CA GLY A 826 -2.39 13.66 -30.33
C GLY A 826 -0.91 13.35 -30.53
N ALA A 827 -0.60 12.23 -31.18
CA ALA A 827 0.75 11.81 -31.51
C ALA A 827 0.83 11.05 -32.83
N ARG A 828 1.98 11.13 -33.50
CA ARG A 828 2.33 10.30 -34.67
C ARG A 828 3.59 9.49 -34.38
N VAL A 829 3.50 8.18 -34.57
CA VAL A 829 4.55 7.22 -34.21
C VAL A 829 4.85 6.31 -35.41
N GLY A 830 6.12 6.15 -35.75
CA GLY A 830 6.58 5.16 -36.72
C GLY A 830 6.97 3.85 -36.03
N VAL A 831 6.56 2.72 -36.60
CA VAL A 831 7.12 1.41 -36.20
C VAL A 831 8.51 1.26 -36.81
N PRO A 832 9.57 0.98 -36.03
CA PRO A 832 10.92 0.80 -36.56
C PRO A 832 11.03 -0.34 -37.57
N GLU A 833 11.96 -0.25 -38.53
CA GLU A 833 12.11 -1.25 -39.60
C GLU A 833 12.30 -2.69 -39.06
N ARG A 834 13.06 -2.84 -37.96
CA ARG A 834 13.26 -4.15 -37.27
C ARG A 834 11.98 -4.75 -36.69
N PHE A 835 10.93 -3.94 -36.52
CA PHE A 835 9.60 -4.35 -36.05
C PHE A 835 8.53 -4.32 -37.16
N ALA A 836 8.83 -3.89 -38.38
CA ALA A 836 7.83 -3.66 -39.42
C ALA A 836 7.27 -4.94 -40.10
N GLY A 837 7.80 -6.13 -39.78
CA GLY A 837 7.46 -7.38 -40.47
C GLY A 837 6.53 -8.31 -39.69
N GLY A 838 5.44 -8.77 -40.31
CA GLY A 838 4.52 -9.77 -39.73
C GLY A 838 3.87 -9.27 -38.44
N SER A 839 3.88 -10.10 -37.39
CA SER A 839 3.38 -9.75 -36.04
C SER A 839 4.45 -9.10 -35.13
N MET A 840 5.49 -8.49 -35.70
CA MET A 840 6.45 -7.68 -34.94
C MET A 840 5.97 -6.25 -34.60
N PRO A 841 5.04 -5.59 -35.35
CA PRO A 841 4.44 -4.32 -34.90
C PRO A 841 3.64 -4.52 -33.61
N PHE A 842 2.99 -5.67 -33.47
CA PHE A 842 2.35 -6.08 -32.22
C PHE A 842 3.37 -6.14 -31.07
N VAL A 843 4.54 -6.77 -31.26
CA VAL A 843 5.57 -6.88 -30.21
C VAL A 843 6.09 -5.50 -29.79
N PHE A 844 6.32 -4.60 -30.75
CA PHE A 844 6.74 -3.22 -30.46
C PHE A 844 5.73 -2.44 -29.62
N LEU A 845 4.43 -2.69 -29.83
CA LEU A 845 3.34 -1.97 -29.19
C LEU A 845 2.93 -2.57 -27.84
N PHE A 846 2.88 -3.90 -27.70
CA PHE A 846 2.22 -4.59 -26.58
C PHE A 846 3.14 -5.51 -25.75
N SER A 847 4.45 -5.54 -25.99
CA SER A 847 5.38 -6.23 -25.09
C SER A 847 5.70 -5.37 -23.88
N GLU A 848 5.76 -6.02 -22.72
CA GLU A 848 5.89 -5.44 -21.38
C GLU A 848 7.32 -5.60 -20.81
N SER A 849 8.35 -5.65 -21.68
CA SER A 849 9.77 -5.62 -21.27
C SER A 849 10.08 -4.50 -20.27
N ALA A 850 10.83 -4.82 -19.21
CA ALA A 850 11.28 -3.87 -18.19
C ALA A 850 12.34 -2.88 -18.73
N GLY A 851 12.76 -1.90 -17.92
CA GLY A 851 13.85 -0.98 -18.27
C GLY A 851 13.52 0.00 -19.41
N ARG A 852 12.24 0.34 -19.60
CA ARG A 852 11.77 1.24 -20.67
C ARG A 852 10.95 2.40 -20.16
N ALA A 853 11.06 3.55 -20.81
CA ALA A 853 10.20 4.71 -20.62
C ALA A 853 10.00 5.44 -21.95
N MET A 854 8.86 6.11 -22.12
CA MET A 854 8.59 7.02 -23.22
C MET A 854 8.76 8.46 -22.75
N VAL A 855 9.45 9.30 -23.53
CA VAL A 855 9.65 10.71 -23.20
C VAL A 855 9.37 11.63 -24.38
N SER A 856 8.90 12.85 -24.11
CA SER A 856 8.74 13.91 -25.11
C SER A 856 9.75 15.04 -24.90
N VAL A 857 10.59 15.29 -25.90
CA VAL A 857 11.76 16.18 -25.84
C VAL A 857 11.48 17.48 -26.60
N PRO A 858 11.76 18.67 -26.03
CA PRO A 858 11.56 19.95 -26.70
C PRO A 858 12.46 20.09 -27.95
N ARG A 859 11.96 20.80 -28.96
CA ARG A 859 12.76 21.14 -30.16
C ARG A 859 14.00 21.93 -29.77
N GLY A 860 15.15 21.56 -30.32
CA GLY A 860 16.45 22.13 -29.99
C GLY A 860 17.20 21.43 -28.84
N HIS A 861 16.53 20.60 -28.04
CA HIS A 861 17.16 19.83 -26.94
C HIS A 861 17.63 18.44 -27.40
N GLU A 862 17.27 17.99 -28.60
CA GLU A 862 17.45 16.61 -29.09
C GLU A 862 18.90 16.13 -28.97
N LYS A 863 19.85 16.98 -29.35
CA LYS A 863 21.29 16.66 -29.36
C LYS A 863 21.89 16.59 -27.97
N ALA A 864 21.36 17.35 -27.02
CA ALA A 864 21.83 17.32 -25.64
C ALA A 864 21.24 16.12 -24.90
N PHE A 865 19.94 15.84 -25.11
CA PHE A 865 19.27 14.65 -24.58
C PHE A 865 19.91 13.35 -25.10
N THR A 866 20.05 13.19 -26.42
CA THR A 866 20.65 11.96 -27.01
C THR A 866 22.13 11.78 -26.66
N ALA A 867 22.87 12.88 -26.39
CA ALA A 867 24.21 12.81 -25.82
C ALA A 867 24.19 12.29 -24.37
N LEU A 868 23.27 12.78 -23.53
CA LEU A 868 23.11 12.31 -22.14
C LEU A 868 22.69 10.84 -22.07
N CYS A 869 21.78 10.38 -22.95
CA CYS A 869 21.47 8.95 -23.07
C CYS A 869 22.72 8.12 -23.41
N SER A 870 23.56 8.63 -24.32
CA SER A 870 24.80 7.97 -24.73
C SER A 870 25.86 7.96 -23.62
N GLU A 871 25.90 9.00 -22.77
CA GLU A 871 26.78 9.07 -21.59
C GLU A 871 26.36 8.09 -20.50
N ARG A 872 25.04 7.95 -20.26
CA ARG A 872 24.47 6.98 -19.30
C ARG A 872 24.41 5.54 -19.86
N GLY A 873 24.72 5.34 -21.14
CA GLY A 873 24.67 4.03 -21.80
C GLY A 873 23.25 3.49 -22.03
N VAL A 874 22.22 4.34 -21.96
CA VAL A 874 20.82 3.96 -22.12
C VAL A 874 20.45 3.91 -23.61
N PRO A 875 19.97 2.77 -24.13
CA PRO A 875 19.45 2.67 -25.50
C PRO A 875 18.27 3.61 -25.71
N TRP A 876 18.18 4.23 -26.89
CA TRP A 876 17.10 5.14 -27.24
C TRP A 876 16.76 5.06 -28.73
N GLU A 877 15.51 5.38 -29.06
CA GLU A 877 15.02 5.48 -30.43
C GLU A 877 14.05 6.66 -30.57
N LEU A 878 14.21 7.46 -31.63
CA LEU A 878 13.23 8.47 -32.02
C LEU A 878 12.06 7.76 -32.69
N ILE A 879 10.93 7.63 -31.99
CA ILE A 879 9.76 6.89 -32.48
C ILE A 879 8.70 7.78 -33.11
N GLY A 880 8.65 9.08 -32.79
CA GLY A 880 7.53 9.92 -33.24
C GLY A 880 7.61 11.41 -32.89
N VAL A 881 6.48 12.09 -33.03
CA VAL A 881 6.26 13.48 -32.64
C VAL A 881 4.86 13.66 -32.04
N THR A 882 4.70 14.64 -31.15
CA THR A 882 3.37 15.09 -30.71
C THR A 882 2.66 15.88 -31.83
N ASP A 883 1.34 15.78 -31.94
CA ASP A 883 0.54 16.48 -32.95
C ASP A 883 -0.83 16.89 -32.36
N ALA A 884 -0.86 18.10 -31.79
CA ALA A 884 -2.07 18.74 -31.29
C ALA A 884 -3.08 19.13 -32.40
N GLY A 885 -2.70 19.04 -33.69
CA GLY A 885 -3.57 19.33 -34.83
C GLY A 885 -4.26 18.09 -35.42
N PHE A 886 -3.75 16.88 -35.17
CA PHE A 886 -4.31 15.64 -35.71
C PHE A 886 -5.54 15.14 -34.96
N GLY A 887 -5.61 15.33 -33.64
CA GLY A 887 -6.76 14.91 -32.82
C GLY A 887 -6.88 13.39 -32.62
N GLY A 888 -5.78 12.65 -32.69
CA GLY A 888 -5.74 11.20 -32.51
C GLY A 888 -4.34 10.63 -32.28
N LEU A 889 -4.25 9.30 -32.27
CA LEU A 889 -3.00 8.54 -32.32
C LEU A 889 -2.85 7.93 -33.73
N ASP A 890 -1.72 8.21 -34.38
CA ASP A 890 -1.36 7.76 -35.73
C ASP A 890 -0.13 6.85 -35.67
N VAL A 891 -0.33 5.53 -35.64
CA VAL A 891 0.76 4.56 -35.74
C VAL A 891 0.99 4.29 -37.22
N HIS A 892 1.92 5.03 -37.81
CA HIS A 892 2.06 5.20 -39.26
C HIS A 892 2.22 3.87 -40.00
N GLY A 893 1.30 3.61 -40.93
CA GLY A 893 1.24 2.37 -41.70
C GLY A 893 0.63 1.17 -40.97
N GLN A 894 0.24 1.33 -39.70
CA GLN A 894 -0.53 0.36 -38.93
C GLN A 894 -1.98 0.83 -38.77
N PHE A 895 -2.26 1.87 -37.96
CA PHE A 895 -3.63 2.30 -37.68
C PHE A 895 -3.74 3.76 -37.22
N GLN A 896 -4.97 4.28 -37.25
CA GLN A 896 -5.34 5.58 -36.70
C GLN A 896 -6.58 5.44 -35.80
N ILE A 897 -6.57 6.13 -34.65
CA ILE A 897 -7.69 6.19 -33.69
C ILE A 897 -7.82 7.63 -33.20
N GLY A 898 -9.04 8.20 -33.21
CA GLY A 898 -9.28 9.56 -32.70
C GLY A 898 -9.28 9.62 -31.18
N LEU A 899 -8.87 10.76 -30.60
CA LEU A 899 -8.85 10.97 -29.14
C LEU A 899 -10.24 10.72 -28.52
N ASP A 900 -11.29 11.16 -29.20
CA ASP A 900 -12.70 10.90 -28.90
C ASP A 900 -13.05 9.41 -28.70
N GLU A 901 -12.43 8.54 -29.49
CA GLU A 901 -12.69 7.08 -29.47
C GLU A 901 -11.83 6.39 -28.41
N LEU A 902 -10.55 6.77 -28.31
CA LEU A 902 -9.66 6.35 -27.22
C LEU A 902 -10.25 6.70 -25.86
N HIS A 903 -10.71 7.93 -25.67
CA HIS A 903 -11.35 8.39 -24.44
C HIS A 903 -12.60 7.58 -24.10
N ARG A 904 -13.49 7.33 -25.07
CA ARG A 904 -14.70 6.53 -24.82
C ARG A 904 -14.39 5.08 -24.48
N ALA A 905 -13.38 4.47 -25.10
CA ALA A 905 -12.95 3.12 -24.75
C ALA A 905 -12.35 3.10 -23.33
N HIS A 906 -11.39 4.00 -23.05
CA HIS A 906 -10.65 4.07 -21.79
C HIS A 906 -11.54 4.42 -20.58
N THR A 907 -12.42 5.43 -20.69
CA THR A 907 -13.18 5.95 -19.54
C THR A 907 -14.54 5.30 -19.29
N SER A 908 -14.97 4.33 -20.11
CA SER A 908 -16.34 3.78 -19.98
C SER A 908 -16.44 2.52 -19.10
N THR A 909 -15.36 1.78 -18.85
CA THR A 909 -15.47 0.45 -18.23
C THR A 909 -15.86 0.48 -16.75
N LEU A 910 -15.14 1.21 -15.88
CA LEU A 910 -15.51 1.23 -14.44
C LEU A 910 -16.88 1.89 -14.19
N PRO A 911 -17.25 3.04 -14.80
CA PRO A 911 -18.59 3.61 -14.66
C PRO A 911 -19.71 2.71 -15.18
N ARG A 912 -19.45 1.88 -16.20
CA ARG A 912 -20.42 0.89 -16.73
C ARG A 912 -20.62 -0.31 -15.79
N LEU A 913 -19.58 -0.70 -15.05
CA LEU A 913 -19.64 -1.80 -14.08
C LEU A 913 -20.24 -1.35 -12.74
N PHE A 914 -19.85 -0.17 -12.24
CA PHE A 914 -20.11 0.26 -10.86
C PHE A 914 -20.94 1.55 -10.72
N GLY A 915 -21.32 2.22 -11.82
CA GLY A 915 -22.10 3.47 -11.81
C GLY A 915 -23.62 3.31 -12.01
N GLY A 916 -24.15 2.08 -12.06
CA GLY A 916 -25.58 1.84 -12.25
C GLY A 916 -26.45 2.15 -11.02
N PRO A 917 -27.76 2.38 -11.15
CA PRO A 917 -28.64 2.70 -10.02
C PRO A 917 -28.58 1.70 -8.85
N ALA A 918 -28.48 0.40 -9.16
CA ALA A 918 -28.36 -0.65 -8.15
C ALA A 918 -27.02 -0.60 -7.37
N ALA A 919 -25.95 -0.07 -7.97
CA ALA A 919 -24.67 0.12 -7.29
C ALA A 919 -24.71 1.37 -6.38
N VAL A 920 -25.45 2.41 -6.77
CA VAL A 920 -25.73 3.57 -5.90
C VAL A 920 -26.59 3.16 -4.71
N GLU A 921 -27.63 2.34 -4.91
CA GLU A 921 -28.43 1.76 -3.82
C GLU A 921 -27.58 0.85 -2.92
N ALA A 922 -26.67 0.04 -3.47
CA ALA A 922 -25.75 -0.79 -2.68
C ALA A 922 -24.80 0.05 -1.83
N ALA A 923 -24.16 1.08 -2.39
CA ALA A 923 -23.28 1.98 -1.64
C ALA A 923 -24.03 2.73 -0.53
N GLN A 924 -25.26 3.21 -0.80
CA GLN A 924 -26.08 3.89 0.19
C GLN A 924 -26.64 2.96 1.28
N ALA A 925 -26.83 1.67 0.98
CA ALA A 925 -27.26 0.67 1.96
C ALA A 925 -26.13 0.23 2.91
N VAL A 926 -24.87 0.47 2.57
CA VAL A 926 -23.69 0.21 3.43
C VAL A 926 -23.40 1.39 4.37
N THR A 927 -23.82 2.61 4.03
CA THR A 927 -23.71 3.76 4.94
C THR A 927 -24.59 3.58 6.18
N PRO A 928 -24.04 3.64 7.42
CA PRO A 928 -24.84 3.44 8.62
C PRO A 928 -25.93 4.52 8.79
N ALA A 929 -27.18 4.08 8.97
CA ALA A 929 -28.33 4.94 9.26
C ALA A 929 -28.30 5.48 10.72
N GLY A 930 -27.20 6.15 11.10
CA GLY A 930 -26.87 6.55 12.47
C GLY A 930 -26.65 8.04 12.71
N LEU A 931 -26.58 8.88 11.66
CA LEU A 931 -26.38 10.34 11.77
C LEU A 931 -27.59 11.13 11.27
N ALA A 932 -28.75 10.93 11.92
CA ALA A 932 -29.93 11.77 11.74
C ALA A 932 -29.74 13.13 12.43
N THR A 933 -28.89 14.00 11.87
CA THR A 933 -28.70 15.38 12.34
C THR A 933 -30.01 16.16 12.22
N ALA A 934 -30.63 16.49 13.36
CA ALA A 934 -31.78 17.38 13.38
C ALA A 934 -31.39 18.75 12.77
N PRO A 935 -32.25 19.37 11.93
CA PRO A 935 -31.89 20.59 11.22
C PRO A 935 -31.71 21.76 12.20
N VAL A 936 -30.46 22.16 12.42
CA VAL A 936 -30.12 23.33 13.24
C VAL A 936 -30.65 24.57 12.55
N GLY A 937 -31.57 25.29 13.22
CA GLY A 937 -32.26 26.44 12.65
C GLY A 937 -31.30 27.56 12.24
N ALA A 938 -31.41 28.04 10.99
CA ALA A 938 -30.56 29.09 10.46
C ALA A 938 -30.71 30.40 11.27
N VAL A 939 -29.63 30.84 11.92
CA VAL A 939 -29.56 32.12 12.61
C VAL A 939 -29.41 33.24 11.57
N ALA A 940 -30.50 33.95 11.28
CA ALA A 940 -30.53 34.97 10.26
C ALA A 940 -29.67 36.19 10.61
N ALA A 941 -28.72 36.54 9.73
CA ALA A 941 -27.99 37.81 9.81
C ALA A 941 -28.92 38.99 9.51
N ALA A 942 -28.97 39.98 10.41
CA ALA A 942 -29.85 41.14 10.25
C ALA A 942 -29.28 42.13 9.20
N PRO A 943 -30.09 42.63 8.25
CA PRO A 943 -29.64 43.58 7.23
C PRO A 943 -29.59 45.03 7.78
N PRO A 944 -28.74 45.90 7.20
CA PRO A 944 -28.75 47.33 7.49
C PRO A 944 -30.04 47.99 6.96
N ALA A 945 -30.54 49.01 7.67
CA ALA A 945 -31.82 49.66 7.37
C ALA A 945 -31.66 51.00 6.61
N GLY A 946 -32.62 51.32 5.73
CA GLY A 946 -32.94 52.73 5.43
C GLY A 946 -33.32 53.09 3.97
N ALA A 947 -34.63 53.10 3.68
CA ALA A 947 -35.33 53.86 2.61
C ALA A 947 -34.96 53.64 1.12
N GLY A 948 -35.91 53.67 0.16
CA GLY A 948 -37.37 53.68 0.32
C GLY A 948 -38.16 54.09 -0.95
N SER A 949 -39.47 53.78 -0.96
CA SER A 949 -40.53 54.35 -1.81
C SER A 949 -40.68 53.93 -3.30
N ALA A 950 -41.49 52.89 -3.53
CA ALA A 950 -42.65 52.83 -4.44
C ALA A 950 -42.56 53.18 -5.96
N ALA A 951 -43.04 52.26 -6.82
CA ALA A 951 -44.33 52.40 -7.53
C ALA A 951 -44.72 51.13 -8.36
N SER A 952 -46.03 50.92 -8.55
CA SER A 952 -46.67 49.97 -9.51
C SER A 952 -47.12 50.75 -10.78
N PRO A 953 -47.82 50.20 -11.83
CA PRO A 953 -48.43 48.86 -11.97
C PRO A 953 -48.44 48.22 -13.40
N ALA A 954 -49.15 47.07 -13.49
CA ALA A 954 -49.98 46.58 -14.61
C ALA A 954 -49.37 45.81 -15.82
N GLY A 955 -50.10 44.78 -16.28
CA GLY A 955 -49.84 44.04 -17.53
C GLY A 955 -50.34 42.58 -17.54
N ALA A 956 -51.53 42.32 -18.08
CA ALA A 956 -52.12 40.98 -18.36
C ALA A 956 -53.01 41.11 -19.64
N PRO A 957 -53.73 40.08 -20.18
CA PRO A 957 -53.90 38.68 -19.73
C PRO A 957 -53.96 37.59 -20.87
N ALA A 958 -54.32 36.36 -20.46
CA ALA A 958 -55.23 35.39 -21.14
C ALA A 958 -54.80 34.45 -22.30
N SER A 959 -55.30 33.21 -22.18
CA SER A 959 -55.46 32.11 -23.17
C SER A 959 -56.81 32.30 -23.96
N PRO A 960 -57.45 31.33 -24.71
CA PRO A 960 -57.25 29.86 -24.82
C PRO A 960 -57.50 29.20 -26.23
N ALA A 961 -57.49 27.85 -26.25
CA ALA A 961 -58.37 26.90 -26.99
C ALA A 961 -58.33 26.71 -28.53
N ASP A 962 -57.75 25.56 -28.95
CA ASP A 962 -58.44 24.33 -29.45
C ASP A 962 -59.12 24.23 -30.86
N THR A 963 -59.16 22.98 -31.35
CA THR A 963 -60.03 22.30 -32.35
C THR A 963 -59.65 22.14 -33.85
N ARG A 964 -59.34 20.87 -34.20
CA ARG A 964 -59.86 20.02 -35.33
C ARG A 964 -59.49 20.38 -36.78
N GLY A 965 -59.51 19.45 -37.74
CA GLY A 965 -59.86 18.01 -37.75
C GLY A 965 -59.86 17.49 -39.22
N GLU A 966 -60.20 16.26 -39.63
CA GLU A 966 -60.60 14.95 -39.03
C GLU A 966 -60.05 13.85 -40.01
N SER A 967 -60.31 12.53 -40.03
CA SER A 967 -61.19 11.52 -39.38
C SER A 967 -60.51 10.12 -39.59
N GLY A 968 -61.02 8.91 -39.31
CA GLY A 968 -62.30 8.39 -38.78
C GLY A 968 -62.51 6.90 -39.18
N SER A 969 -63.40 6.16 -38.47
CA SER A 969 -63.84 4.76 -38.72
C SER A 969 -62.81 3.63 -38.45
N SER A 970 -63.10 2.50 -37.77
CA SER A 970 -64.20 2.03 -36.87
C SER A 970 -63.84 0.62 -36.32
N ALA A 971 -64.55 -0.03 -35.36
CA ALA A 971 -65.17 0.38 -34.09
C ALA A 971 -65.65 -0.89 -33.30
N GLY A 972 -65.63 -0.87 -31.96
CA GLY A 972 -66.21 -1.90 -31.05
C GLY A 972 -65.19 -2.46 -30.01
N THR A 973 -65.37 -2.43 -28.68
CA THR A 973 -66.43 -2.90 -27.73
C THR A 973 -66.31 -4.37 -27.33
N GLU A 974 -66.46 -4.80 -26.06
CA GLU A 974 -66.42 -4.15 -24.72
C GLU A 974 -66.48 -5.22 -23.59
N ALA A 975 -66.29 -4.81 -22.34
CA ALA A 975 -66.79 -5.46 -21.10
C ALA A 975 -66.15 -6.79 -20.61
N ALA A 976 -66.61 -7.24 -19.43
CA ALA A 976 -65.95 -8.23 -18.56
C ALA A 976 -66.98 -9.10 -17.78
N GLY A 977 -66.48 -10.07 -16.99
CA GLY A 977 -67.25 -10.97 -16.11
C GLY A 977 -66.89 -12.46 -16.33
N GLU A 978 -67.26 -13.42 -15.47
CA GLU A 978 -67.71 -13.39 -14.05
C GLU A 978 -67.70 -14.85 -13.51
N ALA A 979 -67.86 -15.04 -12.19
CA ALA A 979 -67.98 -16.33 -11.45
C ALA A 979 -66.72 -17.25 -11.43
N ASP A 980 -66.34 -17.98 -10.37
CA ASP A 980 -66.96 -18.49 -9.11
C ASP A 980 -67.39 -19.99 -9.14
N GLY A 981 -67.16 -20.69 -8.01
CA GLY A 981 -67.53 -22.08 -7.73
C GLY A 981 -66.53 -23.18 -8.14
N GLY A 982 -66.24 -24.15 -7.25
CA GLY A 982 -65.44 -25.34 -7.58
C GLY A 982 -64.88 -26.16 -6.41
N ASP A 983 -65.74 -26.78 -5.59
CA ASP A 983 -65.35 -27.52 -4.37
C ASP A 983 -64.75 -28.93 -4.58
N GLU A 984 -64.00 -29.35 -3.56
CA GLU A 984 -63.70 -30.70 -3.05
C GLU A 984 -63.75 -31.98 -3.93
N SER A 985 -62.58 -32.64 -3.96
CA SER A 985 -62.38 -34.10 -3.73
C SER A 985 -62.69 -35.15 -4.82
N GLY A 986 -61.95 -36.28 -4.78
CA GLY A 986 -62.28 -37.53 -5.50
C GLY A 986 -61.14 -38.16 -6.32
N ALA A 987 -60.36 -39.07 -5.72
CA ALA A 987 -59.31 -39.83 -6.43
C ALA A 987 -59.87 -40.95 -7.35
N PRO A 988 -59.07 -41.53 -8.27
CA PRO A 988 -58.39 -42.78 -7.88
C PRO A 988 -57.03 -43.13 -8.56
N ALA A 989 -56.16 -43.77 -7.75
CA ALA A 989 -55.28 -44.91 -8.07
C ALA A 989 -54.00 -44.82 -8.94
N ALA A 990 -53.05 -45.69 -8.58
CA ALA A 990 -51.80 -46.12 -9.24
C ALA A 990 -50.63 -45.11 -9.35
N GLY A 991 -49.36 -45.51 -9.17
CA GLY A 991 -48.82 -46.80 -8.70
C GLY A 991 -47.32 -46.97 -9.04
N ALA A 992 -46.45 -47.18 -8.05
CA ALA A 992 -44.98 -47.14 -8.20
C ALA A 992 -44.31 -48.55 -8.24
N SER A 993 -43.06 -48.63 -8.71
CA SER A 993 -42.12 -49.73 -8.39
C SER A 993 -40.64 -49.42 -8.74
N ALA A 994 -39.72 -50.09 -8.03
CA ALA A 994 -38.28 -50.27 -8.32
C ALA A 994 -38.04 -51.81 -8.53
N PRO A 995 -36.88 -52.51 -8.29
CA PRO A 995 -35.55 -52.13 -7.75
C PRO A 995 -34.29 -52.83 -8.35
N ALA A 996 -33.11 -52.46 -7.80
CA ALA A 996 -31.86 -53.22 -7.52
C ALA A 996 -31.35 -54.46 -8.31
N GLY A 997 -30.08 -54.37 -8.78
CA GLY A 997 -29.06 -55.45 -8.77
C GLY A 997 -28.96 -56.43 -9.96
N PRO A 998 -28.01 -57.40 -9.96
CA PRO A 998 -26.55 -57.18 -9.91
C PRO A 998 -25.70 -58.11 -10.85
N LEU A 999 -24.36 -57.93 -10.85
CA LEU A 999 -23.29 -58.94 -11.04
C LEU A 999 -22.89 -59.53 -12.45
N VAL A 1000 -21.59 -59.88 -12.51
CA VAL A 1000 -20.90 -60.94 -13.29
C VAL A 1000 -20.26 -60.66 -14.69
N THR A 1001 -19.18 -61.40 -14.93
CA THR A 1001 -18.12 -61.31 -15.95
C THR A 1001 -18.30 -62.25 -17.17
N GLY A 1002 -17.70 -61.90 -18.31
CA GLY A 1002 -17.37 -62.81 -19.42
C GLY A 1002 -16.87 -62.02 -20.64
N ALA A 1003 -15.61 -61.99 -21.08
CA ALA A 1003 -14.57 -63.03 -21.24
C ALA A 1003 -14.75 -63.94 -22.49
N THR A 1004 -14.21 -63.50 -23.64
CA THR A 1004 -13.62 -64.37 -24.67
C THR A 1004 -12.67 -63.59 -25.60
N ALA A 1005 -11.50 -64.17 -25.86
CA ALA A 1005 -10.63 -63.91 -27.03
C ALA A 1005 -10.93 -65.02 -28.09
N PRO A 1006 -10.14 -65.29 -29.17
CA PRO A 1006 -8.86 -64.72 -29.62
C PRO A 1006 -8.73 -64.56 -31.16
N THR A 1007 -7.49 -64.54 -31.68
CA THR A 1007 -7.04 -64.84 -33.07
C THR A 1007 -7.40 -63.86 -34.21
N ALA A 1008 -6.56 -63.61 -35.23
CA ALA A 1008 -5.12 -63.92 -35.44
C ALA A 1008 -4.53 -63.04 -36.59
N ALA A 1009 -3.19 -63.09 -36.74
CA ALA A 1009 -2.30 -62.86 -37.92
C ALA A 1009 -2.86 -62.19 -39.22
N ALA A 1010 -2.07 -61.43 -40.00
CA ALA A 1010 -0.66 -61.66 -40.33
C ALA A 1010 0.10 -60.46 -40.95
N THR A 1011 1.44 -60.54 -40.93
CA THR A 1011 2.46 -59.89 -41.79
C THR A 1011 2.52 -60.59 -43.18
N PRO A 1012 3.28 -60.15 -44.25
CA PRO A 1012 4.67 -59.64 -44.23
C PRO A 1012 5.07 -58.62 -45.35
N ASP A 1013 6.36 -58.66 -45.74
CA ASP A 1013 7.11 -57.90 -46.77
C ASP A 1013 7.37 -56.41 -46.42
N GLU A 1014 8.58 -55.92 -46.05
CA GLU A 1014 10.00 -56.36 -46.14
C GLU A 1014 10.81 -55.83 -47.36
N ALA A 1015 12.14 -55.72 -47.16
CA ALA A 1015 13.26 -55.38 -48.06
C ALA A 1015 13.62 -53.89 -48.29
N ALA A 1016 14.91 -53.48 -48.43
CA ALA A 1016 16.18 -53.74 -47.69
C ALA A 1016 17.39 -53.04 -48.40
N ALA A 1017 18.60 -53.17 -47.81
CA ALA A 1017 19.95 -52.87 -48.36
C ALA A 1017 20.42 -51.39 -48.34
N THR A 1018 21.69 -51.02 -48.05
CA THR A 1018 22.91 -51.76 -47.60
C THR A 1018 23.92 -50.81 -46.91
N GLY A 1019 24.81 -51.31 -46.02
CA GLY A 1019 25.93 -50.56 -45.37
C GLY A 1019 27.28 -50.67 -46.13
N PRO A 1020 28.48 -50.77 -45.47
CA PRO A 1020 28.79 -50.88 -44.02
C PRO A 1020 30.11 -50.16 -43.53
N THR A 1021 30.71 -50.65 -42.42
CA THR A 1021 32.06 -50.39 -41.80
C THR A 1021 32.34 -49.05 -41.11
N GLU A 1022 33.16 -48.92 -40.04
CA GLU A 1022 33.67 -49.77 -38.92
C GLU A 1022 34.36 -48.81 -37.90
N GLY A 1023 34.53 -49.07 -36.58
CA GLY A 1023 34.16 -50.20 -35.71
C GLY A 1023 34.48 -49.90 -34.22
N THR A 1024 34.13 -50.81 -33.30
CA THR A 1024 34.26 -50.66 -31.82
C THR A 1024 35.51 -51.35 -31.24
N PRO A 1025 36.04 -50.94 -30.06
CA PRO A 1025 35.74 -51.62 -28.76
C PRO A 1025 35.82 -50.67 -27.51
N VAL A 1026 35.53 -50.99 -26.23
CA VAL A 1026 34.77 -52.05 -25.48
C VAL A 1026 34.43 -51.52 -24.04
N PRO A 1027 33.33 -51.97 -23.38
CA PRO A 1027 32.91 -51.59 -21.99
C PRO A 1027 33.35 -52.68 -20.95
N PRO A 1028 32.68 -53.04 -19.79
CA PRO A 1028 31.48 -52.57 -19.05
C PRO A 1028 31.81 -52.22 -17.55
N ALA A 1029 30.97 -52.23 -16.49
CA ALA A 1029 29.62 -52.77 -16.22
C ALA A 1029 28.91 -52.10 -14.99
N ALA A 1030 27.68 -52.54 -14.69
CA ALA A 1030 26.94 -52.43 -13.40
C ALA A 1030 26.58 -53.86 -12.89
N PRO A 1031 25.92 -54.12 -11.71
CA PRO A 1031 24.48 -53.82 -11.52
C PRO A 1031 23.85 -53.73 -10.07
N THR A 1032 22.67 -53.10 -9.97
CA THR A 1032 21.43 -53.40 -9.18
C THR A 1032 21.37 -53.87 -7.68
N ALA A 1033 20.58 -53.11 -6.89
CA ALA A 1033 19.36 -53.50 -6.10
C ALA A 1033 19.36 -54.00 -4.61
N GLN A 1034 18.62 -53.22 -3.77
CA GLN A 1034 17.65 -53.61 -2.69
C GLN A 1034 18.05 -54.52 -1.49
N PRO A 1035 17.23 -54.66 -0.40
CA PRO A 1035 16.41 -53.68 0.35
C PRO A 1035 16.53 -53.83 1.91
N GLY A 1036 15.85 -52.99 2.72
CA GLY A 1036 15.37 -53.39 4.07
C GLY A 1036 15.62 -52.41 5.26
N PRO A 1037 14.86 -52.51 6.38
CA PRO A 1037 14.84 -51.50 7.47
C PRO A 1037 15.38 -51.97 8.84
N ALA A 1038 15.59 -51.05 9.79
CA ALA A 1038 15.86 -51.38 11.21
C ALA A 1038 15.45 -50.30 12.25
N GLN A 1039 14.62 -50.71 13.21
CA GLN A 1039 14.35 -50.18 14.56
C GLN A 1039 13.66 -51.32 15.36
N PRO A 1040 13.52 -51.31 16.71
CA PRO A 1040 14.20 -50.53 17.76
C PRO A 1040 14.74 -51.43 18.92
N GLY A 1041 15.21 -50.85 20.04
CA GLY A 1041 15.47 -51.54 21.32
C GLY A 1041 16.37 -50.74 22.28
N GLN A 1042 15.95 -50.31 23.49
CA GLN A 1042 15.78 -51.09 24.75
C GLN A 1042 17.12 -51.43 25.47
N THR A 1043 17.36 -51.18 26.77
CA THR A 1043 16.53 -50.60 27.87
C THR A 1043 17.36 -50.20 29.13
N VAL A 1044 16.71 -49.47 30.06
CA VAL A 1044 16.87 -49.52 31.56
C VAL A 1044 17.91 -48.62 32.30
N GLN A 1045 17.39 -48.10 33.42
CA GLN A 1045 17.91 -47.26 34.53
C GLN A 1045 18.90 -48.00 35.51
N PRO A 1046 19.42 -47.42 36.63
CA PRO A 1046 19.13 -46.12 37.27
C PRO A 1046 20.32 -45.22 37.73
N ASP A 1047 19.93 -44.00 38.14
CA ASP A 1047 20.34 -43.13 39.28
C ASP A 1047 21.25 -43.77 40.39
N PRO A 1048 22.02 -43.00 41.23
CA PRO A 1048 21.69 -41.64 41.69
C PRO A 1048 22.83 -40.65 42.10
N THR A 1049 22.38 -39.54 42.73
CA THR A 1049 23.02 -38.60 43.70
C THR A 1049 23.77 -37.33 43.23
N GLN A 1050 23.81 -36.35 44.16
CA GLN A 1050 24.01 -34.90 43.95
C GLN A 1050 25.35 -34.37 44.53
N SER A 1051 25.55 -33.03 44.45
CA SER A 1051 26.65 -32.20 44.99
C SER A 1051 27.97 -32.25 44.21
N GLY A 1052 28.84 -31.22 44.21
CA GLY A 1052 28.78 -29.90 44.88
C GLY A 1052 29.84 -28.92 44.30
N PRO A 1053 29.89 -27.63 44.73
CA PRO A 1053 30.39 -26.55 43.85
C PRO A 1053 31.68 -25.81 44.28
N ALA A 1054 32.10 -24.88 43.40
CA ALA A 1054 32.70 -23.55 43.67
C ALA A 1054 34.25 -23.31 43.70
N GLN A 1055 34.70 -22.50 42.72
CA GLN A 1055 35.57 -21.31 42.86
C GLN A 1055 37.05 -21.50 43.38
N PRO A 1056 37.79 -20.46 43.84
CA PRO A 1056 38.55 -19.51 42.99
C PRO A 1056 40.01 -19.21 43.43
N GLY A 1057 40.72 -18.31 42.73
CA GLY A 1057 41.58 -17.30 43.41
C GLY A 1057 43.05 -17.11 42.96
N PRO A 1058 43.75 -16.01 43.39
CA PRO A 1058 45.01 -15.53 42.79
C PRO A 1058 46.20 -15.30 43.78
N THR A 1059 47.42 -14.91 43.31
CA THR A 1059 48.24 -13.75 43.81
C THR A 1059 49.72 -13.61 43.30
N THR A 1060 50.11 -12.38 42.91
CA THR A 1060 51.42 -11.65 43.10
C THR A 1060 52.77 -11.96 42.36
N GLN A 1061 53.61 -10.90 42.31
CA GLN A 1061 54.91 -10.61 41.62
C GLN A 1061 56.19 -10.94 42.46
N PRO A 1062 57.47 -10.52 42.14
CA PRO A 1062 58.10 -9.87 40.94
C PRO A 1062 59.45 -10.48 40.44
N GLY A 1063 60.07 -9.94 39.36
CA GLY A 1063 61.49 -10.22 38.99
C GLY A 1063 62.08 -9.45 37.77
N SER A 1064 63.05 -8.55 38.01
CA SER A 1064 63.74 -7.58 37.12
C SER A 1064 64.50 -8.07 35.85
N GLY A 1065 64.59 -7.24 34.78
CA GLY A 1065 65.62 -7.38 33.71
C GLY A 1065 65.58 -6.40 32.50
N THR A 1066 66.54 -5.47 32.43
CA THR A 1066 66.85 -4.48 31.33
C THR A 1066 67.52 -5.13 30.08
N GLN A 1067 67.65 -4.54 28.86
CA GLN A 1067 67.22 -3.30 28.17
C GLN A 1067 67.60 -3.41 26.66
N SER A 1068 66.81 -2.82 25.72
CA SER A 1068 67.26 -2.03 24.52
C SER A 1068 66.24 -2.04 23.35
N GLY A 1069 65.85 -0.87 22.83
CA GLY A 1069 65.19 -0.66 21.51
C GLY A 1069 66.15 0.03 20.52
N PRO A 1070 65.70 0.80 19.50
CA PRO A 1070 64.34 1.21 19.06
C PRO A 1070 63.90 0.47 17.76
N ALA A 1071 62.74 0.66 17.08
CA ALA A 1071 61.44 1.37 17.20
C ALA A 1071 61.12 2.17 15.91
N ALA A 1072 59.82 2.25 15.52
CA ALA A 1072 59.24 3.13 14.49
C ALA A 1072 59.66 2.86 13.01
N THR A 1073 58.95 3.23 11.92
CA THR A 1073 57.58 3.73 11.63
C THR A 1073 57.37 3.70 10.10
N ASP A 1074 56.19 3.61 9.47
CA ASP A 1074 54.86 3.03 9.80
C ASP A 1074 53.95 3.10 8.52
N GLU A 1075 52.64 2.82 8.63
CA GLU A 1075 51.55 3.05 7.64
C GLU A 1075 51.61 2.36 6.25
N ARG A 1076 50.81 1.29 6.07
CA ARG A 1076 49.48 1.38 5.40
C ARG A 1076 48.67 0.09 5.56
#